data_AF-A0A2A4RU68-F1
#
_entry.id   AF-A0A2A4RU68-F1
#
_cell.length_a   1.000
_cell.length_b   1.000
_cell.length_c   1.000
_cell.angle_alpha   90.00
_cell.angle_beta   90.00
_cell.angle_gamma   90.00
#
_symmetry.space_group_name_H-M   'P 1'
#
loop_
_entity.id
_entity.type
_entity.pdbx_description
1 polymer ?
#
loop_
_entity_poly.entity_id
_entity_poly.type
_entity_poly.pdbx_seq_one_letter_code
_entity_poly.pdbx_strand_id
1 'polypeptide(L)'
;MRNLLTIIILIFITTSSLAQETKKNVQTKRVTKAPKIDGVLDDDAWIGADVAKDFVMFRPGAGTPEEHNKRSEVRIVYDDEAIYFGAYLYDDDPENIPQQFATRDNFGTTDWFAVVINPNNDSQNDTEFFVQVTGNQLDAKSNPNNRDFSWSAVWESDVKIVDDGWIVEIKILYSALRFSNKNVQTWGLNFHRQHAISRNQYSWNFIDRTVGITQQYAGTLSGIENIKPPTRLSFSPYAQAAYDMYDGENTFDKSIGLDVKYGISESFTLDATLIPNFGQTGFDNLVLNLGPFEQIYQEQRPFFTEGVELFTKGDLFYTRRIGDRPTNYVSNSDLADDEIILENPNTVNMLNAIKVSGRTEGGLGIGFFNAITERTKAKIGIAETDNNGDIIYNPEGNPTIIDSYKVVTEPLANYNVIVFDQQFNKNSFVSFTNTNVFREGSVRDANSSALMYFLSNKKNTHNVNGGFKTSRVRENGKLNDGYWVDASIGKNAGKWQYNMGYQMADKNYNINDLGVNFFNDYQRFYTKASYRIFEPTKNFNRYQFRYSGNLRYRHSDGAYTGNNFRLNFNATTINNFSFGGNANTNIGQQYDYFEPRVEDHFFKQNGRANFNTWISSDYSKQFALDVFVYYGFRADDPQRNIGFGVDPRYRFTDKFTLQYGLNYNKSDNTKGYVTVLPNDLIVFGERDQKTITNSISGRFYFTTKSALSLTFRYYWSPVSYDDQFYVLKEDGTLAPNSYTGNHDINYNVWNLDLNYSWELAPGSQLIALYRNNIFNADNQSQLGFGENLQNLFEQEMGHNISLKMIYYIDYNNMKGWFKKKA
;
A
#
# COMPACT_ATOMS: atom_id res chain seq x y z
N MET A 1 -50.57 -41.72 0.25
CA MET A 1 -49.17 -41.26 0.00
C MET A 1 -49.06 -39.93 -0.74
N ARG A 2 -49.90 -39.64 -1.75
CA ARG A 2 -49.80 -38.40 -2.56
C ARG A 2 -50.14 -37.10 -1.80
N ASN A 3 -50.98 -37.16 -0.75
CA ASN A 3 -51.31 -36.00 0.09
C ASN A 3 -50.30 -35.74 1.22
N LEU A 4 -49.48 -36.74 1.59
CA LEU A 4 -48.47 -36.58 2.65
C LEU A 4 -47.22 -35.86 2.13
N LEU A 5 -46.85 -36.09 0.86
CA LEU A 5 -45.73 -35.40 0.21
C LEU A 5 -46.01 -33.90 0.01
N THR A 6 -47.26 -33.54 -0.32
CA THR A 6 -47.66 -32.14 -0.51
C THR A 6 -47.68 -31.37 0.81
N ILE A 7 -48.05 -32.02 1.93
CA ILE A 7 -48.02 -31.42 3.27
C ILE A 7 -46.56 -31.27 3.76
N ILE A 8 -45.68 -32.24 3.49
CA ILE A 8 -44.25 -32.11 3.83
C ILE A 8 -43.59 -31.00 2.99
N ILE A 9 -43.95 -30.87 1.70
CA ILE A 9 -43.46 -29.78 0.84
C ILE A 9 -44.02 -28.43 1.29
N LEU A 10 -45.28 -28.32 1.72
CA LEU A 10 -45.81 -27.07 2.27
C LEU A 10 -45.18 -26.70 3.63
N ILE A 11 -44.88 -27.67 4.51
CA ILE A 11 -44.20 -27.43 5.80
C ILE A 11 -42.72 -27.05 5.59
N PHE A 12 -42.05 -27.57 4.55
CA PHE A 12 -40.72 -27.10 4.15
C PHE A 12 -40.73 -25.70 3.51
N ILE A 13 -41.81 -25.33 2.82
CA ILE A 13 -41.94 -24.00 2.21
C ILE A 13 -42.31 -22.93 3.26
N THR A 14 -43.05 -23.26 4.32
CA THR A 14 -43.39 -22.31 5.40
C THR A 14 -42.31 -22.17 6.49
N THR A 15 -41.36 -23.11 6.59
CA THR A 15 -40.20 -22.97 7.49
C THR A 15 -39.02 -22.23 6.85
N SER A 16 -39.08 -21.97 5.54
CA SER A 16 -38.05 -21.20 4.81
C SER A 16 -38.28 -19.69 4.80
N SER A 17 -39.35 -19.18 5.45
CA SER A 17 -39.75 -17.77 5.42
C SER A 17 -39.56 -17.02 6.75
N LEU A 18 -38.82 -17.56 7.73
CA LEU A 18 -38.55 -16.93 9.03
C LEU A 18 -37.05 -16.85 9.37
N ALA A 19 -36.22 -16.61 8.36
CA ALA A 19 -34.86 -16.10 8.55
C ALA A 19 -34.59 -14.96 7.56
N GLN A 20 -35.51 -14.00 7.47
CA GLN A 20 -35.06 -12.64 7.17
C GLN A 20 -34.47 -12.13 8.47
N GLU A 21 -33.14 -12.16 8.56
CA GLU A 21 -32.45 -11.47 9.64
C GLU A 21 -32.88 -10.01 9.61
N THR A 22 -33.58 -9.61 10.67
CA THR A 22 -34.12 -8.27 10.81
C THR A 22 -32.99 -7.29 10.99
N LYS A 23 -32.85 -6.35 10.06
CA LYS A 23 -31.95 -5.20 10.18
C LYS A 23 -32.26 -4.49 11.51
N LYS A 24 -31.32 -4.48 12.45
CA LYS A 24 -31.51 -3.81 13.74
C LYS A 24 -31.66 -2.29 13.54
N ASN A 25 -32.44 -1.66 14.41
CA ASN A 25 -32.62 -0.21 14.46
C ASN A 25 -32.38 0.31 15.88
N VAL A 26 -31.76 1.48 16.00
CA VAL A 26 -31.62 2.23 17.25
C VAL A 26 -32.05 3.68 17.03
N GLN A 27 -32.82 4.24 17.95
CA GLN A 27 -33.25 5.64 17.88
C GLN A 27 -32.34 6.52 18.74
N THR A 28 -31.72 7.52 18.12
CA THR A 28 -30.98 8.54 18.86
C THR A 28 -31.90 9.67 19.30
N LYS A 29 -31.47 10.40 20.32
CA LYS A 29 -32.15 11.60 20.80
C LYS A 29 -31.27 12.83 20.67
N ARG A 30 -31.89 14.00 20.48
CA ARG A 30 -31.22 15.29 20.49
C ARG A 30 -31.01 15.76 21.93
N VAL A 31 -29.85 16.35 22.21
CA VAL A 31 -29.52 16.93 23.53
C VAL A 31 -29.19 18.41 23.40
N THR A 32 -29.42 19.18 24.46
CA THR A 32 -29.10 20.62 24.53
C THR A 32 -27.77 20.89 25.23
N LYS A 33 -27.32 19.96 26.08
CA LYS A 33 -26.02 19.96 26.73
C LYS A 33 -25.28 18.71 26.25
N ALA A 34 -24.16 18.91 25.56
CA ALA A 34 -23.29 17.83 25.11
C ALA A 34 -22.71 17.05 26.31
N PRO A 35 -22.54 15.72 26.19
CA PRO A 35 -21.79 14.96 27.18
C PRO A 35 -20.32 15.40 27.18
N LYS A 36 -19.68 15.32 28.34
CA LYS A 36 -18.23 15.49 28.44
C LYS A 36 -17.58 14.19 27.98
N ILE A 37 -16.53 14.30 27.17
CA ILE A 37 -15.77 13.13 26.71
C ILE A 37 -14.66 12.86 27.72
N ASP A 38 -14.94 12.03 28.72
CA ASP A 38 -13.97 11.65 29.77
C ASP A 38 -14.01 10.16 30.16
N GLY A 39 -14.78 9.36 29.41
CA GLY A 39 -14.86 7.92 29.57
C GLY A 39 -15.77 7.52 30.73
N VAL A 40 -16.69 8.39 31.17
CA VAL A 40 -17.64 8.11 32.25
C VAL A 40 -19.07 8.39 31.76
N LEU A 41 -19.94 7.40 31.85
CA LEU A 41 -21.35 7.53 31.41
C LEU A 41 -22.27 8.07 32.51
N ASP A 42 -21.91 9.18 33.17
CA ASP A 42 -22.67 9.79 34.26
C ASP A 42 -23.41 11.10 33.88
N ASP A 43 -23.18 11.62 32.68
CA ASP A 43 -23.89 12.81 32.16
C ASP A 43 -25.41 12.56 31.94
N ASP A 44 -26.21 13.58 32.29
CA ASP A 44 -27.67 13.61 32.04
C ASP A 44 -28.01 13.39 30.55
N ALA A 45 -27.09 13.74 29.66
CA ALA A 45 -27.23 13.53 28.22
C ALA A 45 -27.53 12.07 27.88
N TRP A 46 -27.08 11.09 28.67
CA TRP A 46 -27.29 9.66 28.39
C TRP A 46 -28.67 9.13 28.85
N ILE A 47 -29.35 9.80 29.79
CA ILE A 47 -30.59 9.33 30.43
C ILE A 47 -31.76 9.22 29.44
N GLY A 48 -32.30 8.01 29.25
CA GLY A 48 -33.41 7.77 28.32
C GLY A 48 -33.00 7.72 26.84
N ALA A 49 -31.70 7.60 26.53
CA ALA A 49 -31.27 7.21 25.19
C ALA A 49 -31.52 5.71 25.00
N ASP A 50 -31.93 5.30 23.80
CA ASP A 50 -32.01 3.88 23.45
C ASP A 50 -30.64 3.22 23.56
N VAL A 51 -30.64 1.92 23.89
CA VAL A 51 -29.42 1.12 24.05
C VAL A 51 -29.32 0.09 22.92
N ALA A 52 -28.30 0.21 22.10
CA ALA A 52 -27.91 -0.82 21.15
C ALA A 52 -27.18 -1.96 21.90
N LYS A 53 -27.76 -3.17 21.84
CA LYS A 53 -27.30 -4.37 22.55
C LYS A 53 -27.47 -5.64 21.70
N ASP A 54 -27.20 -6.80 22.31
CA ASP A 54 -27.35 -8.15 21.73
C ASP A 54 -26.42 -8.39 20.54
N PHE A 55 -25.15 -8.00 20.66
CA PHE A 55 -24.15 -8.19 19.60
C PHE A 55 -23.94 -9.69 19.33
N VAL A 56 -23.49 -10.00 18.11
CA VAL A 56 -23.30 -11.36 17.63
C VAL A 56 -21.90 -11.54 17.04
N MET A 57 -21.36 -12.75 17.14
CA MET A 57 -20.02 -13.06 16.69
C MET A 57 -19.90 -12.91 15.17
N PHE A 58 -18.94 -12.08 14.76
CA PHE A 58 -18.54 -11.89 13.37
C PHE A 58 -17.35 -12.79 12.99
N ARG A 59 -16.39 -12.97 13.90
CA ARG A 59 -15.22 -13.85 13.71
C ARG A 59 -14.82 -14.49 15.05
N PRO A 60 -14.29 -15.72 15.06
CA PRO A 60 -14.10 -16.60 13.91
C PRO A 60 -15.38 -17.33 13.47
N GLY A 61 -16.40 -17.42 14.33
CA GLY A 61 -17.73 -17.98 14.04
C GLY A 61 -18.64 -17.07 13.21
N ALA A 62 -19.95 -17.33 13.29
CA ALA A 62 -20.98 -16.55 12.60
C ALA A 62 -22.30 -16.54 13.41
N GLY A 63 -22.65 -15.38 13.97
CA GLY A 63 -23.98 -15.11 14.52
C GLY A 63 -24.24 -15.55 15.96
N THR A 64 -23.28 -16.20 16.64
CA THR A 64 -23.44 -16.58 18.05
C THR A 64 -23.51 -15.33 18.94
N PRO A 65 -24.52 -15.18 19.83
CA PRO A 65 -24.60 -14.03 20.74
C PRO A 65 -23.34 -13.87 21.61
N GLU A 66 -23.04 -12.63 22.01
CA GLU A 66 -22.05 -12.35 23.06
C GLU A 66 -22.41 -13.07 24.37
N GLU A 67 -21.39 -13.51 25.10
CA GLU A 67 -21.58 -14.01 26.46
C GLU A 67 -22.01 -12.84 27.38
N HIS A 68 -22.88 -13.10 28.35
CA HIS A 68 -23.47 -12.02 29.17
C HIS A 68 -22.42 -11.18 29.91
N ASN A 69 -21.41 -11.83 30.48
CA ASN A 69 -20.25 -11.23 31.14
C ASN A 69 -19.34 -10.42 30.20
N LYS A 70 -19.48 -10.59 28.88
CA LYS A 70 -18.71 -9.88 27.84
C LYS A 70 -19.56 -9.05 26.90
N ARG A 71 -20.80 -8.76 27.31
CA ARG A 71 -21.77 -8.03 26.48
C ARG A 71 -21.35 -6.59 26.23
N SER A 72 -21.86 -6.02 25.15
CA SER A 72 -21.64 -4.62 24.75
C SER A 72 -22.96 -3.83 24.76
N GLU A 73 -22.95 -2.64 25.34
CA GLU A 73 -24.10 -1.73 25.39
C GLU A 73 -23.70 -0.33 24.90
N VAL A 74 -24.40 0.19 23.89
CA VAL A 74 -24.05 1.48 23.28
C VAL A 74 -25.24 2.44 23.30
N ARG A 75 -25.01 3.67 23.76
CA ARG A 75 -25.95 4.79 23.73
C ARG A 75 -25.49 5.83 22.71
N ILE A 76 -26.46 6.49 22.08
CA ILE A 76 -26.21 7.45 21.01
C ILE A 76 -27.04 8.71 21.27
N VAL A 77 -26.40 9.87 21.23
CA VAL A 77 -27.06 11.18 21.30
C VAL A 77 -26.43 12.13 20.29
N TYR A 78 -27.11 13.24 19.97
CA TYR A 78 -26.58 14.23 19.04
C TYR A 78 -27.02 15.65 19.40
N ASP A 79 -26.28 16.63 18.90
CA ASP A 79 -26.64 18.05 18.93
C ASP A 79 -26.43 18.68 17.53
N ASP A 80 -26.28 20.01 17.47
CA ASP A 80 -26.07 20.75 16.22
C ASP A 80 -24.64 20.67 15.67
N GLU A 81 -23.68 20.23 16.47
CA GLU A 81 -22.25 20.20 16.12
C GLU A 81 -21.74 18.77 15.88
N ALA A 82 -22.24 17.79 16.63
CA ALA A 82 -21.70 16.45 16.66
C ALA A 82 -22.72 15.36 16.99
N ILE A 83 -22.30 14.14 16.69
CA ILE A 83 -22.91 12.91 17.21
C ILE A 83 -21.98 12.27 18.24
N TYR A 84 -22.57 11.74 19.31
CA TYR A 84 -21.87 11.20 20.46
C TYR A 84 -22.23 9.74 20.69
N PHE A 85 -21.24 8.93 21.02
CA PHE A 85 -21.39 7.52 21.35
C PHE A 85 -20.81 7.25 22.73
N GLY A 86 -21.60 6.62 23.59
CA GLY A 86 -21.16 6.13 24.90
C GLY A 86 -21.32 4.62 24.93
N ALA A 87 -20.22 3.87 24.99
CA ALA A 87 -20.26 2.41 25.01
C ALA A 87 -19.71 1.86 26.34
N TYR A 88 -20.49 0.97 26.93
CA TYR A 88 -20.09 0.16 28.08
C TYR A 88 -19.77 -1.24 27.58
N LEU A 89 -18.53 -1.67 27.79
CA LEU A 89 -17.99 -2.90 27.22
C LEU A 89 -17.58 -3.81 28.38
N TYR A 90 -18.51 -4.67 28.80
CA TYR A 90 -18.29 -5.55 29.94
C TYR A 90 -17.18 -6.55 29.65
N ASP A 91 -16.32 -6.83 30.62
CA ASP A 91 -15.35 -7.92 30.60
C ASP A 91 -15.20 -8.41 32.05
N ASP A 92 -15.22 -9.73 32.26
CA ASP A 92 -15.08 -10.33 33.59
C ASP A 92 -13.62 -10.46 34.04
N ASP A 93 -12.67 -10.08 33.18
CA ASP A 93 -11.24 -10.02 33.50
C ASP A 93 -10.56 -8.71 33.02
N PRO A 94 -10.99 -7.52 33.50
CA PRO A 94 -10.47 -6.24 32.99
C PRO A 94 -8.96 -6.04 33.22
N GLU A 95 -8.42 -6.61 34.29
CA GLU A 95 -6.99 -6.51 34.65
C GLU A 95 -6.07 -7.17 33.60
N ASN A 96 -6.57 -8.17 32.87
CA ASN A 96 -5.81 -8.89 31.86
C ASN A 96 -6.12 -8.45 30.43
N ILE A 97 -6.92 -7.39 30.23
CA ILE A 97 -7.14 -6.82 28.89
C ILE A 97 -5.79 -6.36 28.32
N PRO A 98 -5.37 -6.81 27.12
CA PRO A 98 -4.12 -6.36 26.53
C PRO A 98 -4.14 -4.87 26.21
N GLN A 99 -3.11 -4.15 26.64
CA GLN A 99 -3.01 -2.69 26.51
C GLN A 99 -1.77 -2.25 25.72
N GLN A 100 -1.34 -3.03 24.73
CA GLN A 100 -0.19 -2.64 23.93
C GLN A 100 -0.42 -1.26 23.28
N PHE A 101 0.41 -0.29 23.66
CA PHE A 101 0.38 1.06 23.12
C PHE A 101 0.70 1.03 21.63
N ALA A 102 0.02 1.91 20.91
CA ALA A 102 0.20 2.13 19.50
C ALA A 102 0.02 3.63 19.22
N THR A 103 0.61 4.10 18.12
CA THR A 103 0.26 5.41 17.57
C THR A 103 -1.07 5.29 16.84
N ARG A 104 -1.66 6.43 16.48
CA ARG A 104 -2.83 6.49 15.62
C ARG A 104 -2.69 5.56 14.40
N ASP A 105 -3.81 4.94 14.01
CA ASP A 105 -3.94 4.05 12.84
C ASP A 105 -3.13 2.74 12.91
N ASN A 106 -2.66 2.35 14.10
CA ASN A 106 -2.01 1.06 14.35
C ASN A 106 -2.78 0.23 15.39
N PHE A 107 -3.20 -0.97 15.00
CA PHE A 107 -4.05 -1.84 15.83
C PHE A 107 -3.35 -2.49 17.02
N GLY A 108 -2.02 -2.59 17.04
CA GLY A 108 -1.28 -3.26 18.12
C GLY A 108 -1.84 -4.64 18.50
N THR A 109 -1.66 -5.03 19.76
CA THR A 109 -2.37 -6.15 20.40
C THR A 109 -3.19 -5.60 21.55
N THR A 110 -4.39 -5.14 21.26
CA THR A 110 -5.29 -4.51 22.23
C THR A 110 -6.74 -4.76 21.85
N ASP A 111 -7.60 -4.75 22.85
CA ASP A 111 -9.04 -4.66 22.65
C ASP A 111 -9.38 -3.33 21.99
N TRP A 112 -10.40 -3.35 21.13
CA TRP A 112 -10.90 -2.15 20.47
C TRP A 112 -12.41 -2.22 20.25
N PHE A 113 -13.01 -1.04 20.20
CA PHE A 113 -14.40 -0.82 19.82
C PHE A 113 -14.44 0.07 18.58
N ALA A 114 -15.37 -0.20 17.68
CA ALA A 114 -15.52 0.57 16.46
C ALA A 114 -16.95 1.00 16.22
N VAL A 115 -17.08 2.23 15.73
CA VAL A 115 -18.32 2.81 15.20
C VAL A 115 -18.19 2.89 13.68
N VAL A 116 -19.06 2.17 12.97
CA VAL A 116 -19.12 2.17 11.51
C VAL A 116 -20.38 2.92 11.09
N ILE A 117 -20.22 4.12 10.54
CA ILE A 117 -21.32 5.02 10.17
C ILE A 117 -21.35 5.19 8.67
N ASN A 118 -22.53 5.08 8.08
CA ASN A 118 -22.78 5.43 6.70
C ASN A 118 -23.94 6.45 6.66
N PRO A 119 -23.66 7.76 6.65
CA PRO A 119 -24.72 8.76 6.79
C PRO A 119 -25.76 8.74 5.65
N ASN A 120 -25.38 8.26 4.47
CA ASN A 120 -26.31 8.14 3.34
C ASN A 120 -27.00 6.77 3.25
N ASN A 121 -26.64 5.83 4.13
CA ASN A 121 -27.15 4.45 4.20
C ASN A 121 -27.10 3.74 2.83
N ASP A 122 -26.06 4.00 2.05
CA ASP A 122 -25.90 3.52 0.68
C ASP A 122 -25.12 2.19 0.56
N SER A 123 -24.57 1.69 1.69
CA SER A 123 -23.70 0.51 1.76
C SER A 123 -22.38 0.63 0.98
N GLN A 124 -21.97 1.85 0.63
CA GLN A 124 -20.77 2.14 -0.18
C GLN A 124 -19.77 3.06 0.51
N ASN A 125 -20.24 4.01 1.32
CA ASN A 125 -19.41 5.06 1.88
C ASN A 125 -19.42 5.02 3.41
N ASP A 126 -18.85 3.95 3.97
CA ASP A 126 -18.72 3.79 5.42
C ASP A 126 -17.53 4.62 5.92
N THR A 127 -17.73 5.37 6.98
CA THR A 127 -16.68 5.95 7.81
C THR A 127 -16.57 5.15 9.09
N GLU A 128 -15.38 4.67 9.38
CA GLU A 128 -15.11 3.77 10.50
C GLU A 128 -14.21 4.46 11.51
N PHE A 129 -14.60 4.45 12.79
CA PHE A 129 -13.88 5.08 13.90
C PHE A 129 -13.60 4.03 14.96
N PHE A 130 -12.33 3.83 15.32
CA PHE A 130 -11.87 2.82 16.27
C PHE A 130 -11.26 3.50 17.49
N VAL A 131 -11.62 3.02 18.67
CA VAL A 131 -10.97 3.37 19.92
C VAL A 131 -10.45 2.10 20.57
N GLN A 132 -9.17 2.08 20.88
CA GLN A 132 -8.54 1.02 21.66
C GLN A 132 -8.73 1.26 23.16
N VAL A 133 -8.66 0.21 23.98
CA VAL A 133 -8.75 0.36 25.44
C VAL A 133 -7.65 1.27 26.03
N THR A 134 -6.55 1.47 25.29
CA THR A 134 -5.47 2.41 25.63
C THR A 134 -5.81 3.88 25.38
N GLY A 135 -6.96 4.17 24.76
CA GLY A 135 -7.36 5.50 24.29
C GLY A 135 -6.79 5.90 22.93
N ASN A 136 -6.02 5.02 22.27
CA ASN A 136 -5.52 5.27 20.93
C ASN A 136 -6.66 5.20 19.89
N GLN A 137 -6.59 6.08 18.89
CA GLN A 137 -7.61 6.25 17.87
C GLN A 137 -7.16 5.67 16.52
N LEU A 138 -8.10 5.16 15.74
CA LEU A 138 -7.88 4.84 14.33
C LEU A 138 -9.12 5.23 13.53
N ASP A 139 -8.96 5.56 12.26
CA ASP A 139 -10.10 5.78 11.39
C ASP A 139 -9.86 5.33 9.95
N ALA A 140 -10.95 5.11 9.23
CA ALA A 140 -10.89 4.69 7.85
C ALA A 140 -12.13 5.11 7.06
N LYS A 141 -11.94 5.29 5.75
CA LYS A 141 -13.04 5.21 4.78
C LYS A 141 -13.11 3.82 4.19
N SER A 142 -14.32 3.31 4.01
CA SER A 142 -14.54 1.93 3.62
C SER A 142 -15.64 1.83 2.58
N ASN A 143 -15.37 1.06 1.54
CA ASN A 143 -16.30 0.68 0.50
C ASN A 143 -16.20 -0.84 0.26
N PRO A 144 -17.08 -1.45 -0.54
CA PRO A 144 -17.08 -2.91 -0.73
C PRO A 144 -15.76 -3.51 -1.24
N ASN A 145 -14.88 -2.70 -1.84
CA ASN A 145 -13.63 -3.14 -2.46
C ASN A 145 -12.38 -2.73 -1.68
N ASN A 146 -12.43 -1.64 -0.91
CA ASN A 146 -11.27 -1.09 -0.23
C ASN A 146 -11.63 -0.48 1.13
N ARG A 147 -10.67 -0.52 2.05
CA ARG A 147 -10.72 0.18 3.33
C ARG A 147 -9.44 0.98 3.49
N ASP A 148 -9.55 2.30 3.40
CA ASP A 148 -8.47 3.26 3.42
C ASP A 148 -8.28 3.84 4.83
N PHE A 149 -7.24 3.37 5.52
CA PHE A 149 -6.79 3.89 6.82
C PHE A 149 -5.82 5.07 6.71
N SER A 150 -5.50 5.53 5.50
CA SER A 150 -4.71 6.75 5.31
C SER A 150 -5.58 8.01 5.36
N TRP A 151 -6.91 7.86 5.31
CA TRP A 151 -7.83 8.92 5.67
C TRP A 151 -7.73 9.17 7.18
N SER A 152 -7.54 10.43 7.58
CA SER A 152 -7.49 10.84 8.98
C SER A 152 -8.49 11.96 9.26
N ALA A 153 -9.47 11.68 10.11
CA ALA A 153 -10.43 12.64 10.63
C ALA A 153 -10.00 13.23 11.98
N VAL A 154 -10.49 14.44 12.28
CA VAL A 154 -10.34 15.05 13.61
C VAL A 154 -11.60 14.79 14.43
N TRP A 155 -11.46 14.02 15.51
CA TRP A 155 -12.54 13.62 16.42
C TRP A 155 -11.99 13.33 17.83
N GLU A 156 -12.87 13.33 18.83
CA GLU A 156 -12.47 13.18 20.25
C GLU A 156 -12.95 11.85 20.81
N SER A 157 -12.16 11.25 21.70
CA SER A 157 -12.55 10.08 22.48
C SER A 157 -11.79 10.02 23.79
N ASP A 158 -12.39 9.39 24.79
CA ASP A 158 -11.72 9.04 26.04
C ASP A 158 -12.19 7.65 26.52
N VAL A 159 -11.34 6.98 27.28
CA VAL A 159 -11.52 5.60 27.73
C VAL A 159 -11.21 5.49 29.21
N LYS A 160 -12.06 4.74 29.92
CA LYS A 160 -11.83 4.38 31.32
C LYS A 160 -12.04 2.89 31.54
N ILE A 161 -11.03 2.22 32.10
CA ILE A 161 -11.17 0.85 32.60
C ILE A 161 -11.85 0.90 33.96
N VAL A 162 -12.79 0.00 34.19
CA VAL A 162 -13.60 -0.14 35.41
C VAL A 162 -13.59 -1.59 35.87
N ASP A 163 -14.15 -1.86 37.05
CA ASP A 163 -14.02 -3.17 37.73
C ASP A 163 -14.66 -4.34 36.96
N ASP A 164 -15.63 -4.08 36.07
CA ASP A 164 -16.36 -5.08 35.28
C ASP A 164 -16.31 -4.80 33.76
N GLY A 165 -15.32 -4.02 33.29
CA GLY A 165 -15.07 -3.81 31.87
C GLY A 165 -14.35 -2.50 31.56
N TRP A 166 -14.74 -1.86 30.47
CA TRP A 166 -14.27 -0.52 30.13
C TRP A 166 -15.35 0.29 29.42
N ILE A 167 -15.23 1.60 29.56
CA ILE A 167 -16.14 2.58 29.01
C ILE A 167 -15.38 3.39 27.97
N VAL A 168 -16.04 3.68 26.86
CA VAL A 168 -15.53 4.61 25.85
C VAL A 168 -16.60 5.64 25.51
N GLU A 169 -16.17 6.89 25.45
CA GLU A 169 -16.97 8.00 24.92
C GLU A 169 -16.31 8.54 23.66
N ILE A 170 -17.13 8.82 22.64
CA ILE A 170 -16.68 9.26 21.32
C ILE A 170 -17.53 10.45 20.89
N LYS A 171 -16.88 11.51 20.40
CA LYS A 171 -17.51 12.66 19.76
C LYS A 171 -17.01 12.78 18.33
N ILE A 172 -17.93 12.66 17.38
CA ILE A 172 -17.65 12.81 15.95
C ILE A 172 -18.31 14.09 15.46
N LEU A 173 -17.49 15.07 15.09
CA LEU A 173 -17.96 16.32 14.51
C LEU A 173 -18.62 16.06 13.16
N TYR A 174 -19.68 16.81 12.85
CA TYR A 174 -20.30 16.76 11.53
C TYR A 174 -19.35 17.18 10.39
N SER A 175 -18.25 17.88 10.67
CA SER A 175 -17.21 18.21 9.68
C SER A 175 -16.42 16.98 9.21
N ALA A 176 -16.35 15.91 10.02
CA ALA A 176 -15.74 14.64 9.66
C ALA A 176 -16.68 13.76 8.81
N LEU A 177 -17.99 14.00 8.86
CA LEU A 177 -19.01 13.19 8.18
C LEU A 177 -19.53 13.85 6.90
N ARG A 178 -19.98 13.02 5.96
CA ARG A 178 -20.62 13.44 4.70
C ARG A 178 -22.08 13.02 4.74
N PHE A 179 -23.00 13.97 4.89
CA PHE A 179 -24.43 13.67 4.96
C PHE A 179 -25.25 14.71 4.20
N SER A 180 -26.43 14.27 3.74
CA SER A 180 -27.36 15.10 2.99
C SER A 180 -27.99 16.21 3.81
N ASN A 181 -28.22 17.39 3.23
CA ASN A 181 -28.98 18.48 3.87
C ASN A 181 -30.51 18.21 3.88
N LYS A 182 -30.93 17.08 4.49
CA LYS A 182 -32.32 16.66 4.67
C LYS A 182 -32.75 16.92 6.12
N ASN A 183 -34.02 17.29 6.33
CA ASN A 183 -34.57 17.56 7.66
C ASN A 183 -34.54 16.34 8.58
N VAL A 184 -34.80 15.14 8.03
CA VAL A 184 -34.77 13.87 8.74
C VAL A 184 -33.71 12.99 8.10
N GLN A 185 -32.81 12.45 8.91
CA GLN A 185 -31.73 11.59 8.47
C GLN A 185 -32.01 10.13 8.88
N THR A 186 -31.51 9.21 8.08
CA THR A 186 -31.49 7.78 8.40
C THR A 186 -30.15 7.23 8.00
N TRP A 187 -29.30 6.96 8.98
CA TRP A 187 -27.92 6.56 8.75
C TRP A 187 -27.79 5.04 8.85
N GLY A 188 -26.92 4.46 8.03
CA GLY A 188 -26.43 3.11 8.24
C GLY A 188 -25.49 3.08 9.43
N LEU A 189 -25.63 2.08 10.30
CA LEU A 189 -24.84 1.97 11.53
C LEU A 189 -24.48 0.53 11.82
N ASN A 190 -23.22 0.26 12.13
CA ASN A 190 -22.83 -0.95 12.82
C ASN A 190 -21.79 -0.63 13.90
N PHE A 191 -21.68 -1.51 14.87
CA PHE A 191 -20.65 -1.45 15.88
C PHE A 191 -19.85 -2.73 15.83
N HIS A 192 -18.57 -2.64 16.13
CA HIS A 192 -17.72 -3.81 16.27
C HIS A 192 -16.95 -3.78 17.58
N ARG A 193 -16.73 -4.95 18.16
CA ARG A 193 -15.86 -5.13 19.32
C ARG A 193 -14.87 -6.25 19.01
N GLN A 194 -13.61 -6.05 19.38
CA GLN A 194 -12.61 -7.11 19.38
C GLN A 194 -12.14 -7.42 20.79
N HIS A 195 -12.07 -8.73 21.09
CA HIS A 195 -11.31 -9.26 22.21
C HIS A 195 -9.97 -9.80 21.71
N ALA A 196 -8.86 -9.18 22.09
CA ALA A 196 -7.55 -9.44 21.52
C ALA A 196 -6.98 -10.83 21.88
N ILE A 197 -7.25 -11.31 23.10
CA ILE A 197 -6.75 -12.62 23.58
C ILE A 197 -7.42 -13.77 22.82
N SER A 198 -8.75 -13.81 22.80
CA SER A 198 -9.52 -14.85 22.11
C SER A 198 -9.54 -14.66 20.60
N ARG A 199 -9.20 -13.45 20.11
CA ARG A 199 -9.34 -13.00 18.72
C ARG A 199 -10.77 -13.11 18.19
N ASN A 200 -11.75 -12.99 19.09
CA ASN A 200 -13.15 -12.89 18.73
C ASN A 200 -13.46 -11.46 18.29
N GLN A 201 -14.26 -11.34 17.24
CA GLN A 201 -14.85 -10.07 16.83
C GLN A 201 -16.36 -10.23 16.84
N TYR A 202 -17.05 -9.26 17.40
CA TYR A 202 -18.50 -9.17 17.44
C TYR A 202 -18.97 -7.97 16.64
N SER A 203 -20.19 -8.04 16.11
CA SER A 203 -20.86 -6.93 15.45
C SER A 203 -22.27 -6.75 15.99
N TRP A 204 -22.76 -5.51 16.02
CA TRP A 204 -24.11 -5.22 16.52
C TRP A 204 -25.18 -5.81 15.59
N ASN A 205 -25.11 -5.50 14.28
CA ASN A 205 -25.92 -6.16 13.26
C ASN A 205 -25.13 -7.33 12.65
N PHE A 206 -25.80 -8.46 12.38
CA PHE A 206 -25.16 -9.66 11.83
C PHE A 206 -24.58 -9.40 10.44
N ILE A 207 -23.43 -10.02 10.15
CA ILE A 207 -22.74 -9.92 8.85
C ILE A 207 -22.49 -11.33 8.29
N ASP A 208 -23.13 -11.65 7.16
CA ASP A 208 -22.89 -12.92 6.46
C ASP A 208 -21.57 -12.87 5.68
N ARG A 209 -20.56 -13.58 6.17
CA ARG A 209 -19.23 -13.66 5.54
C ARG A 209 -19.21 -14.51 4.25
N THR A 210 -20.26 -15.26 3.95
CA THR A 210 -20.36 -16.08 2.74
C THR A 210 -20.74 -15.26 1.50
N VAL A 211 -21.31 -14.08 1.72
CA VAL A 211 -21.70 -13.08 0.72
C VAL A 211 -20.70 -11.92 0.83
N GLY A 212 -19.79 -11.78 -0.12
CA GLY A 212 -18.53 -11.05 0.02
C GLY A 212 -18.56 -9.53 0.27
N ILE A 213 -19.66 -8.92 0.72
CA ILE A 213 -19.77 -7.49 1.04
C ILE A 213 -20.33 -7.33 2.44
N THR A 214 -19.59 -6.68 3.34
CA THR A 214 -19.98 -6.51 4.74
C THR A 214 -20.85 -5.27 4.97
N GLN A 215 -20.64 -4.21 4.20
CA GLN A 215 -21.29 -2.91 4.37
C GLN A 215 -22.81 -2.95 4.15
N GLN A 216 -23.30 -3.90 3.32
CA GLN A 216 -24.74 -4.08 3.09
C GLN A 216 -25.51 -4.60 4.32
N TYR A 217 -24.78 -5.02 5.35
CA TYR A 217 -25.32 -5.55 6.60
C TYR A 217 -25.26 -4.52 7.74
N ALA A 218 -25.10 -3.23 7.43
CA ALA A 218 -25.31 -2.18 8.43
C ALA A 218 -26.74 -2.28 9.01
N GLY A 219 -26.91 -1.99 10.29
CA GLY A 219 -28.20 -1.66 10.89
C GLY A 219 -28.66 -0.25 10.51
N THR A 220 -29.61 0.31 11.27
CA THR A 220 -30.15 1.66 11.02
C THR A 220 -30.09 2.51 12.29
N LEU A 221 -29.70 3.77 12.12
CA LEU A 221 -29.78 4.83 13.11
C LEU A 221 -30.85 5.85 12.68
N SER A 222 -31.87 6.02 13.51
CA SER A 222 -33.02 6.91 13.26
C SER A 222 -33.14 8.00 14.33
N GLY A 223 -33.92 9.05 14.07
CA GLY A 223 -34.20 10.12 15.04
C GLY A 223 -33.25 11.33 14.97
N ILE A 224 -32.35 11.37 13.99
CA ILE A 224 -31.52 12.54 13.69
C ILE A 224 -32.35 13.51 12.84
N GLU A 225 -32.58 14.72 13.37
CA GLU A 225 -33.40 15.74 12.74
C GLU A 225 -32.76 17.13 12.85
N ASN A 226 -33.02 17.96 11.85
CA ASN A 226 -32.69 19.40 11.81
C ASN A 226 -31.19 19.76 11.95
N ILE A 227 -30.29 18.87 11.54
CA ILE A 227 -28.84 19.13 11.47
C ILE A 227 -28.44 19.70 10.11
N LYS A 228 -27.36 20.49 10.06
CA LYS A 228 -26.85 21.10 8.83
C LYS A 228 -25.40 20.65 8.55
N PRO A 229 -25.07 20.23 7.31
CA PRO A 229 -23.68 19.95 6.94
C PRO A 229 -22.81 21.21 7.13
N PRO A 230 -21.72 21.13 7.92
CA PRO A 230 -20.84 22.28 8.11
C PRO A 230 -19.96 22.54 6.88
N THR A 231 -19.35 23.72 6.81
CA THR A 231 -18.34 24.02 5.79
C THR A 231 -17.11 23.15 6.03
N ARG A 232 -16.79 22.22 5.13
CA ARG A 232 -15.63 21.33 5.29
C ARG A 232 -14.41 21.98 4.66
N LEU A 233 -13.72 22.84 5.40
CA LEU A 233 -12.51 23.53 4.94
C LEU A 233 -11.44 23.44 6.02
N SER A 234 -10.30 22.85 5.68
CA SER A 234 -9.16 22.75 6.59
C SER A 234 -7.85 23.15 5.92
N PHE A 235 -6.97 23.72 6.73
CA PHE A 235 -5.63 24.13 6.34
C PHE A 235 -4.62 23.40 7.21
N SER A 236 -3.56 22.88 6.60
CA SER A 236 -2.43 22.26 7.31
C SER A 236 -1.13 22.92 6.86
N PRO A 237 -0.84 24.16 7.30
CA PRO A 237 0.47 24.75 7.09
C PRO A 237 1.54 23.88 7.76
N TYR A 238 2.70 23.81 7.11
CA TYR A 238 3.85 23.12 7.67
C TYR A 238 5.15 23.84 7.37
N ALA A 239 6.11 23.64 8.26
CA ALA A 239 7.47 24.12 8.13
C ALA A 239 8.42 22.97 8.45
N GLN A 240 9.52 22.90 7.72
CA GLN A 240 10.58 21.96 8.03
C GLN A 240 11.97 22.57 7.81
N ALA A 241 12.93 22.03 8.56
CA ALA A 241 14.34 22.23 8.34
C ALA A 241 15.03 20.87 8.30
N ALA A 242 15.97 20.70 7.38
CA ALA A 242 16.81 19.51 7.27
C ALA A 242 18.27 19.92 7.14
N TYR A 243 19.14 19.16 7.77
CA TYR A 243 20.59 19.32 7.69
C TYR A 243 21.18 17.99 7.26
N ASP A 244 21.77 17.98 6.07
CA ASP A 244 22.38 16.82 5.46
C ASP A 244 23.90 16.99 5.47
N MET A 245 24.59 15.92 5.81
CA MET A 245 26.04 15.83 5.83
C MET A 245 26.44 14.60 5.03
N TYR A 246 27.25 14.78 3.99
CA TYR A 246 27.74 13.70 3.15
C TYR A 246 29.07 14.12 2.51
N ASP A 247 30.10 13.28 2.61
CA ASP A 247 31.40 13.48 1.93
C ASP A 247 32.01 14.89 2.17
N GLY A 248 31.98 15.34 3.42
CA GLY A 248 32.47 16.67 3.82
C GLY A 248 31.61 17.86 3.36
N GLU A 249 30.60 17.63 2.51
CA GLU A 249 29.61 18.63 2.13
C GLU A 249 28.44 18.66 3.12
N ASN A 250 27.98 19.88 3.41
CA ASN A 250 26.84 20.10 4.29
C ASN A 250 25.81 20.96 3.59
N THR A 251 24.57 20.47 3.51
CA THR A 251 23.45 21.25 2.98
C THR A 251 22.43 21.52 4.09
N PHE A 252 21.79 22.68 4.01
CA PHE A 252 20.77 23.07 4.97
C PHE A 252 19.52 23.53 4.22
N ASP A 253 18.51 22.68 4.24
CA ASP A 253 17.29 22.87 3.50
C ASP A 253 16.16 23.35 4.40
N LYS A 254 15.36 24.26 3.88
CA LYS A 254 14.16 24.79 4.56
C LYS A 254 13.02 24.80 3.57
N SER A 255 11.84 24.40 4.04
CA SER A 255 10.63 24.56 3.25
C SER A 255 9.44 24.91 4.12
N ILE A 256 8.56 25.74 3.56
CA ILE A 256 7.27 26.08 4.12
C ILE A 256 6.23 25.74 3.05
N GLY A 257 5.24 24.97 3.43
CA GLY A 257 4.17 24.57 2.52
C GLY A 257 2.82 24.62 3.20
N LEU A 258 1.79 24.36 2.41
CA LEU A 258 0.41 24.39 2.85
C LEU A 258 -0.37 23.30 2.14
N ASP A 259 -1.03 22.47 2.93
CA ASP A 259 -2.06 21.56 2.43
C ASP A 259 -3.44 22.15 2.72
N VAL A 260 -4.33 22.08 1.73
CA VAL A 260 -5.71 22.56 1.82
C VAL A 260 -6.64 21.41 1.49
N LYS A 261 -7.66 21.19 2.32
CA LYS A 261 -8.78 20.30 2.00
C LYS A 261 -10.09 21.06 2.03
N TYR A 262 -10.87 20.93 0.96
CA TYR A 262 -12.15 21.62 0.81
C TYR A 262 -13.23 20.67 0.28
N GLY A 263 -14.26 20.41 1.09
CA GLY A 263 -15.45 19.69 0.68
C GLY A 263 -16.37 20.57 -0.17
N ILE A 264 -16.19 20.52 -1.49
CA ILE A 264 -16.96 21.28 -2.49
C ILE A 264 -18.47 21.00 -2.36
N SER A 265 -18.83 19.74 -2.13
CA SER A 265 -20.21 19.29 -1.89
C SER A 265 -20.19 18.12 -0.91
N GLU A 266 -21.34 17.51 -0.61
CA GLU A 266 -21.41 16.30 0.23
C GLU A 266 -20.59 15.14 -0.35
N SER A 267 -20.51 15.05 -1.68
CA SER A 267 -19.82 13.98 -2.42
C SER A 267 -18.36 14.30 -2.74
N PHE A 268 -18.04 15.56 -3.02
CA PHE A 268 -16.76 15.95 -3.63
C PHE A 268 -15.82 16.68 -2.66
N THR A 269 -14.53 16.37 -2.76
CA THR A 269 -13.45 17.00 -1.99
C THR A 269 -12.33 17.40 -2.92
N LEU A 270 -11.84 18.63 -2.74
CA LEU A 270 -10.59 19.14 -3.28
C LEU A 270 -9.51 18.96 -2.22
N ASP A 271 -8.41 18.32 -2.58
CA ASP A 271 -7.17 18.37 -1.83
C ASP A 271 -6.11 19.05 -2.70
N ALA A 272 -5.39 20.00 -2.11
CA ALA A 272 -4.33 20.74 -2.79
C ALA A 272 -3.10 20.81 -1.89
N THR A 273 -1.92 20.69 -2.49
CA THR A 273 -0.63 20.87 -1.81
C THR A 273 0.22 21.90 -2.56
N LEU A 274 0.80 22.82 -1.80
CA LEU A 274 1.69 23.87 -2.29
C LEU A 274 3.08 23.67 -1.71
N ILE A 275 4.10 23.66 -2.58
CA ILE A 275 5.51 23.39 -2.23
C ILE A 275 5.64 22.10 -1.40
N PRO A 276 5.13 20.96 -1.93
CA PRO A 276 5.15 19.69 -1.23
C PRO A 276 6.59 19.27 -0.90
N ASN A 277 6.89 19.05 0.38
CA ASN A 277 8.18 18.47 0.78
C ASN A 277 8.02 17.03 1.29
N PHE A 278 8.75 16.13 0.64
CA PHE A 278 8.72 14.69 0.85
C PHE A 278 9.93 14.15 1.61
N GLY A 279 10.84 15.00 2.10
CA GLY A 279 12.09 14.57 2.76
C GLY A 279 11.89 13.67 4.01
N GLN A 280 10.67 13.60 4.56
CA GLN A 280 10.33 12.73 5.70
C GLN A 280 9.81 11.34 5.30
N THR A 281 9.70 11.01 4.01
CA THR A 281 9.32 9.65 3.60
C THR A 281 10.44 8.68 3.91
N GLY A 282 10.12 7.49 4.45
CA GLY A 282 11.12 6.45 4.74
C GLY A 282 11.99 6.11 3.52
N PHE A 283 13.23 5.67 3.76
CA PHE A 283 14.11 5.25 2.67
C PHE A 283 13.46 4.16 1.82
N ASP A 284 13.70 4.24 0.51
CA ASP A 284 13.40 3.14 -0.37
C ASP A 284 14.34 1.97 -0.04
N ASN A 285 13.78 0.76 0.00
CA ASN A 285 14.54 -0.46 0.26
C ASN A 285 15.32 -0.84 -1.00
N LEU A 286 16.43 -0.14 -1.25
CA LEU A 286 17.33 -0.44 -2.36
C LEU A 286 17.80 -1.90 -2.27
N VAL A 287 17.76 -2.59 -3.39
CA VAL A 287 18.23 -3.97 -3.56
C VAL A 287 18.98 -4.09 -4.89
N LEU A 288 19.92 -5.02 -4.97
CA LEU A 288 20.67 -5.24 -6.20
C LEU A 288 19.71 -5.74 -7.29
N ASN A 289 19.69 -5.06 -8.44
CA ASN A 289 18.89 -5.45 -9.59
C ASN A 289 19.79 -6.05 -10.68
N LEU A 290 19.66 -7.36 -10.91
CA LEU A 290 20.36 -8.05 -12.02
C LEU A 290 19.44 -8.28 -13.23
N GLY A 291 18.14 -7.98 -13.08
CA GLY A 291 17.15 -8.18 -14.12
C GLY A 291 17.07 -7.01 -15.11
N PRO A 292 16.32 -7.20 -16.21
CA PRO A 292 16.16 -6.18 -17.25
C PRO A 292 15.11 -5.11 -16.89
N PHE A 293 14.37 -5.27 -15.79
CA PHE A 293 13.26 -4.40 -15.43
C PHE A 293 13.63 -3.46 -14.30
N GLU A 294 13.10 -2.24 -14.34
CA GLU A 294 13.23 -1.28 -13.25
C GLU A 294 12.59 -1.80 -11.94
N GLN A 295 13.04 -1.25 -10.82
CA GLN A 295 12.44 -1.52 -9.52
C GLN A 295 11.31 -0.55 -9.24
N ILE A 296 10.25 -1.05 -8.61
CA ILE A 296 9.13 -0.22 -8.16
C ILE A 296 9.12 -0.11 -6.65
N TYR A 297 8.78 1.09 -6.18
CA TYR A 297 8.71 1.42 -4.77
C TYR A 297 7.30 1.84 -4.42
N GLN A 298 6.88 1.52 -3.19
CA GLN A 298 5.57 1.94 -2.71
C GLN A 298 5.57 3.45 -2.49
N GLU A 299 4.48 4.12 -2.83
CA GLU A 299 4.30 5.53 -2.50
C GLU A 299 4.26 5.73 -0.98
N GLN A 300 5.06 6.68 -0.48
CA GLN A 300 5.17 7.00 0.95
C GLN A 300 4.71 8.43 1.26
N ARG A 301 4.45 9.24 0.23
CA ARG A 301 4.10 10.65 0.34
C ARG A 301 2.61 10.80 0.69
N PRO A 302 2.23 11.43 1.84
CA PRO A 302 0.85 11.46 2.32
C PRO A 302 -0.19 11.96 1.30
N PHE A 303 0.17 12.99 0.51
CA PHE A 303 -0.70 13.53 -0.53
C PHE A 303 -1.11 12.49 -1.59
N PHE A 304 -0.23 11.52 -1.88
CA PHE A 304 -0.42 10.48 -2.88
C PHE A 304 -0.90 9.14 -2.31
N THR A 305 -1.01 9.01 -0.99
CA THR A 305 -1.55 7.79 -0.35
C THR A 305 -3.02 7.95 0.04
N GLU A 306 -3.45 9.15 0.45
CA GLU A 306 -4.83 9.38 0.90
C GLU A 306 -5.81 9.59 -0.25
N GLY A 307 -6.99 8.96 -0.20
CA GLY A 307 -8.11 9.30 -1.10
C GLY A 307 -7.82 9.07 -2.59
N VAL A 308 -6.97 8.07 -2.89
CA VAL A 308 -6.53 7.75 -4.25
C VAL A 308 -7.31 6.63 -4.94
N GLU A 309 -8.36 6.11 -4.31
CA GLU A 309 -9.04 4.88 -4.74
C GLU A 309 -9.72 4.98 -6.11
N LEU A 310 -10.12 6.19 -6.52
CA LEU A 310 -10.61 6.41 -7.88
C LEU A 310 -9.46 6.38 -8.89
N PHE A 311 -8.30 6.94 -8.55
CA PHE A 311 -7.16 7.08 -9.45
C PHE A 311 -6.42 5.76 -9.71
N THR A 312 -6.62 4.73 -8.88
CA THR A 312 -6.09 3.38 -9.13
C THR A 312 -6.89 2.60 -10.18
N LYS A 313 -8.05 3.11 -10.64
CA LYS A 313 -8.87 2.42 -11.64
C LYS A 313 -8.11 2.30 -12.96
N GLY A 314 -8.01 1.06 -13.46
CA GLY A 314 -7.29 0.76 -14.69
C GLY A 314 -5.76 0.73 -14.57
N ASP A 315 -5.19 0.89 -13.38
CA ASP A 315 -3.74 0.80 -13.11
C ASP A 315 -2.88 1.68 -14.04
N LEU A 316 -3.37 2.89 -14.37
CA LEU A 316 -2.67 3.85 -15.22
C LEU A 316 -1.91 4.92 -14.41
N PHE A 317 -1.99 4.89 -13.08
CA PHE A 317 -1.46 5.92 -12.20
C PHE A 317 -0.51 5.35 -11.15
N TYR A 318 0.78 5.57 -11.34
CA TYR A 318 1.88 5.29 -10.44
C TYR A 318 2.57 6.62 -10.12
N THR A 319 2.25 7.13 -8.94
CA THR A 319 2.58 8.50 -8.50
C THR A 319 4.08 8.77 -8.41
N ARG A 320 4.91 7.74 -8.21
CA ARG A 320 6.38 7.84 -8.18
C ARG A 320 6.99 8.26 -9.51
N ARG A 321 6.25 8.22 -10.63
CA ARG A 321 6.67 8.89 -11.89
C ARG A 321 6.73 10.41 -11.77
N ILE A 322 5.99 11.00 -10.83
CA ILE A 322 5.97 12.44 -10.59
C ILE A 322 7.09 12.80 -9.63
N GLY A 323 8.07 13.53 -10.15
CA GLY A 323 9.31 13.87 -9.45
C GLY A 323 10.38 12.78 -9.51
N ASP A 324 10.23 11.84 -10.44
CA ASP A 324 11.26 10.84 -10.77
C ASP A 324 12.51 11.50 -11.38
N ARG A 325 13.53 10.71 -11.69
CA ARG A 325 14.74 11.18 -12.36
C ARG A 325 14.39 11.86 -13.70
N PRO A 326 15.07 12.97 -14.06
CA PRO A 326 14.86 13.64 -15.35
C PRO A 326 14.90 12.68 -16.55
N THR A 327 14.00 12.89 -17.51
CA THR A 327 13.84 12.07 -18.71
C THR A 327 15.09 12.10 -19.60
N ASN A 328 15.75 13.27 -19.68
CA ASN A 328 17.01 13.46 -20.42
C ASN A 328 18.19 13.60 -19.45
N TYR A 329 18.32 12.67 -18.50
CA TYR A 329 19.44 12.66 -17.55
C TYR A 329 20.77 12.56 -18.31
N VAL A 330 21.65 13.55 -18.13
CA VAL A 330 22.97 13.58 -18.81
C VAL A 330 23.89 12.50 -18.24
N SER A 331 24.51 11.75 -19.13
CA SER A 331 25.52 10.73 -18.84
C SER A 331 26.86 11.11 -19.46
N ASN A 332 27.96 10.47 -19.01
CA ASN A 332 29.29 10.75 -19.57
C ASN A 332 29.41 10.43 -21.07
N SER A 333 28.55 9.57 -21.62
CA SER A 333 28.50 9.31 -23.06
C SER A 333 27.86 10.43 -23.88
N ASP A 334 27.19 11.38 -23.24
CA ASP A 334 26.56 12.53 -23.90
C ASP A 334 27.48 13.75 -23.98
N LEU A 335 28.67 13.68 -23.37
CA LEU A 335 29.62 14.79 -23.23
C LEU A 335 30.70 14.75 -24.30
N ALA A 336 31.24 15.92 -24.63
CA ALA A 336 32.52 16.02 -25.35
C ALA A 336 33.70 15.61 -24.45
N ASP A 337 34.87 15.34 -25.04
CA ASP A 337 36.07 14.88 -24.32
C ASP A 337 36.56 15.87 -23.24
N ASP A 338 36.27 17.17 -23.42
CA ASP A 338 36.61 18.27 -22.50
C ASP A 338 35.46 18.66 -21.56
N GLU A 339 34.34 17.95 -21.58
CA GLU A 339 33.17 18.27 -20.76
C GLU A 339 33.00 17.33 -19.57
N ILE A 340 32.61 17.89 -18.43
CA ILE A 340 32.32 17.13 -17.21
C ILE A 340 30.99 17.56 -16.58
N ILE A 341 30.34 16.63 -15.89
CA ILE A 341 29.11 16.93 -15.14
C ILE A 341 29.49 17.59 -13.81
N LEU A 342 29.08 18.83 -13.61
CA LEU A 342 29.24 19.54 -12.32
C LEU A 342 28.05 19.31 -11.39
N GLU A 343 26.84 19.25 -11.96
CA GLU A 343 25.60 19.03 -11.22
C GLU A 343 24.60 18.36 -12.15
N ASN A 344 23.97 17.27 -11.73
CA ASN A 344 22.86 16.67 -12.47
C ASN A 344 21.82 16.15 -11.47
N PRO A 345 20.72 16.89 -11.24
CA PRO A 345 19.73 16.51 -10.25
C PRO A 345 19.11 15.14 -10.54
N ASN A 346 19.11 14.26 -9.53
CA ASN A 346 18.55 12.91 -9.63
C ASN A 346 17.02 12.87 -9.47
N THR A 347 16.39 13.99 -9.15
CA THR A 347 14.94 14.11 -8.93
C THR A 347 14.44 15.44 -9.47
N VAL A 348 13.18 15.47 -9.87
CA VAL A 348 12.50 16.69 -10.35
C VAL A 348 11.57 17.22 -9.26
N ASN A 349 11.67 18.51 -8.92
CA ASN A 349 10.80 19.07 -7.89
C ASN A 349 9.39 19.33 -8.42
N MET A 350 8.40 19.06 -7.57
CA MET A 350 6.99 19.34 -7.83
C MET A 350 6.63 20.74 -7.31
N LEU A 351 6.04 21.57 -8.17
CA LEU A 351 5.60 22.92 -7.81
C LEU A 351 4.27 22.89 -7.05
N ASN A 352 3.33 22.09 -7.53
CA ASN A 352 2.02 21.89 -6.91
C ASN A 352 1.40 20.56 -7.32
N ALA A 353 0.38 20.15 -6.57
CA ALA A 353 -0.56 19.14 -7.02
C ALA A 353 -1.96 19.40 -6.45
N ILE A 354 -2.97 19.05 -7.23
CA ILE A 354 -4.38 19.12 -6.86
C ILE A 354 -5.08 17.80 -7.21
N LYS A 355 -6.03 17.39 -6.36
CA LYS A 355 -6.96 16.31 -6.65
C LYS A 355 -8.36 16.72 -6.25
N VAL A 356 -9.33 16.44 -7.12
CA VAL A 356 -10.76 16.56 -6.83
C VAL A 356 -11.36 15.19 -6.99
N SER A 357 -11.95 14.63 -5.95
CA SER A 357 -12.53 13.30 -6.00
C SER A 357 -13.82 13.19 -5.19
N GLY A 358 -14.72 12.33 -5.64
CA GLY A 358 -16.00 12.12 -4.97
C GLY A 358 -16.93 11.16 -5.71
N ARG A 359 -18.01 10.76 -5.06
CA ARG A 359 -19.04 9.88 -5.63
C ARG A 359 -20.44 10.42 -5.35
N THR A 360 -21.26 10.53 -6.38
CA THR A 360 -22.65 10.98 -6.28
C THR A 360 -23.54 9.92 -5.62
N GLU A 361 -24.72 10.31 -5.13
CA GLU A 361 -25.74 9.37 -4.61
C GLU A 361 -26.13 8.31 -5.67
N GLY A 362 -26.10 8.65 -6.97
CA GLY A 362 -26.35 7.74 -8.09
C GLY A 362 -25.20 6.78 -8.41
N GLY A 363 -24.12 6.77 -7.61
CA GLY A 363 -22.99 5.86 -7.76
C GLY A 363 -21.94 6.30 -8.78
N LEU A 364 -22.03 7.48 -9.38
CA LEU A 364 -21.00 8.00 -10.28
C LEU A 364 -19.84 8.61 -9.49
N GLY A 365 -18.68 7.94 -9.52
CA GLY A 365 -17.42 8.46 -9.03
C GLY A 365 -16.75 9.34 -10.08
N ILE A 366 -16.27 10.51 -9.70
CA ILE A 366 -15.47 11.39 -10.57
C ILE A 366 -14.19 11.74 -9.83
N GLY A 367 -13.05 11.55 -10.50
CA GLY A 367 -11.72 11.92 -10.04
C GLY A 367 -11.03 12.80 -11.06
N PHE A 368 -10.40 13.88 -10.61
CA PHE A 368 -9.52 14.73 -11.40
C PHE A 368 -8.25 14.94 -10.59
N PHE A 369 -7.08 14.74 -11.19
CA PHE A 369 -5.78 14.99 -10.58
C PHE A 369 -4.94 15.80 -11.56
N ASN A 370 -4.21 16.78 -11.03
CA ASN A 370 -3.21 17.53 -11.77
C ASN A 370 -1.96 17.76 -10.92
N ALA A 371 -0.78 17.63 -11.51
CA ALA A 371 0.48 18.04 -10.89
C ALA A 371 1.38 18.73 -11.91
N ILE A 372 2.16 19.70 -11.45
CA ILE A 372 3.14 20.42 -12.27
C ILE A 372 4.50 20.29 -11.62
N THR A 373 5.50 19.97 -12.44
CA THR A 373 6.91 19.89 -12.03
C THR A 373 7.72 20.99 -12.67
N GLU A 374 8.81 21.38 -12.01
CA GLU A 374 9.66 22.47 -12.49
C GLU A 374 10.61 22.02 -13.61
N ARG A 375 11.13 23.01 -14.35
CA ARG A 375 12.20 22.76 -15.33
C ARG A 375 13.50 22.46 -14.59
N THR A 376 14.03 21.25 -14.78
CA THR A 376 15.29 20.80 -14.17
C THR A 376 16.44 20.89 -15.16
N LYS A 377 17.63 21.24 -14.68
CA LYS A 377 18.81 21.43 -15.51
C LYS A 377 20.02 20.74 -14.91
N ALA A 378 20.83 20.11 -15.75
CA ALA A 378 22.21 19.75 -15.42
C ALA A 378 23.13 20.94 -15.68
N LYS A 379 24.20 21.06 -14.90
CA LYS A 379 25.31 21.99 -15.10
C LYS A 379 26.50 21.21 -15.62
N ILE A 380 26.94 21.56 -16.83
CA ILE A 380 28.10 20.95 -17.50
C ILE A 380 29.25 21.95 -17.44
N GLY A 381 30.41 21.49 -17.00
CA GLY A 381 31.65 22.26 -16.96
C GLY A 381 32.51 21.91 -18.17
N ILE A 382 33.15 22.91 -18.75
CA ILE A 382 34.20 22.75 -19.77
C ILE A 382 35.52 22.80 -19.02
N ALA A 383 36.27 21.71 -19.07
CA ALA A 383 37.55 21.57 -18.43
C ALA A 383 38.68 22.16 -19.29
N GLU A 384 39.70 22.71 -18.64
CA GLU A 384 40.95 23.07 -19.30
C GLU A 384 41.65 21.79 -19.75
N THR A 385 42.12 21.77 -20.99
CA THR A 385 42.89 20.65 -21.55
C THR A 385 44.32 21.07 -21.84
N ASP A 386 45.25 20.12 -21.72
CA ASP A 386 46.63 20.34 -22.12
C ASP A 386 46.81 20.25 -23.66
N ASN A 387 48.05 20.40 -24.15
CA ASN A 387 48.33 20.34 -25.58
C ASN A 387 48.05 18.97 -26.24
N ASN A 388 47.82 17.92 -25.45
CA ASN A 388 47.47 16.58 -25.93
C ASN A 388 45.95 16.31 -25.85
N GLY A 389 45.17 17.25 -25.29
CA GLY A 389 43.73 17.10 -25.09
C GLY A 389 43.34 16.47 -23.76
N ASP A 390 44.29 16.25 -22.84
CA ASP A 390 44.01 15.66 -21.54
C ASP A 390 43.54 16.72 -20.54
N ILE A 391 42.55 16.39 -19.70
CA ILE A 391 41.99 17.29 -18.67
C ILE A 391 43.06 17.68 -17.64
N ILE A 392 43.19 18.99 -17.36
CA ILE A 392 44.08 19.54 -16.34
C ILE A 392 43.39 19.52 -14.98
N TYR A 393 43.97 18.78 -14.03
CA TYR A 393 43.49 18.70 -12.65
C TYR A 393 44.22 19.69 -11.73
N ASN A 394 43.48 20.29 -10.80
CA ASN A 394 44.01 21.13 -9.74
C ASN A 394 44.78 20.28 -8.69
N PRO A 395 45.54 20.90 -7.77
CA PRO A 395 46.30 20.16 -6.74
C PRO A 395 45.45 19.30 -5.78
N GLU A 396 44.13 19.52 -5.76
CA GLU A 396 43.15 18.78 -4.95
C GLU A 396 42.58 17.57 -5.73
N GLY A 397 42.99 17.39 -6.99
CA GLY A 397 42.53 16.29 -7.86
C GLY A 397 41.23 16.56 -8.61
N ASN A 398 40.72 17.79 -8.59
CA ASN A 398 39.51 18.19 -9.30
C ASN A 398 39.85 18.81 -10.67
N PRO A 399 39.08 18.55 -11.75
CA PRO A 399 39.27 19.21 -13.04
C PRO A 399 39.22 20.74 -12.93
N THR A 400 40.09 21.41 -13.67
CA THR A 400 40.10 22.88 -13.74
C THR A 400 39.04 23.33 -14.73
N ILE A 401 37.99 24.03 -14.25
CA ILE A 401 36.85 24.43 -15.09
C ILE A 401 37.04 25.85 -15.61
N ILE A 402 37.03 26.01 -16.93
CA ILE A 402 37.21 27.30 -17.62
C ILE A 402 35.89 27.97 -18.00
N ASP A 403 34.83 27.19 -18.21
CA ASP A 403 33.48 27.69 -18.45
C ASP A 403 32.42 26.65 -18.00
N SER A 404 31.16 27.04 -17.91
CA SER A 404 30.06 26.10 -17.66
C SER A 404 28.77 26.57 -18.30
N TYR A 405 27.97 25.62 -18.77
CA TYR A 405 26.63 25.88 -19.29
C TYR A 405 25.59 24.95 -18.66
N LYS A 406 24.31 25.26 -18.88
CA LYS A 406 23.19 24.48 -18.33
C LYS A 406 22.38 23.82 -19.43
N VAL A 407 22.14 22.52 -19.31
CA VAL A 407 21.31 21.71 -20.20
C VAL A 407 20.00 21.38 -19.50
N VAL A 408 18.88 21.50 -20.21
CA VAL A 408 17.57 21.11 -19.66
C VAL A 408 17.46 19.59 -19.68
N THR A 409 17.43 18.97 -18.51
CA THR A 409 17.29 17.52 -18.34
C THR A 409 15.83 17.10 -18.17
N GLU A 410 15.00 17.98 -17.60
CA GLU A 410 13.54 17.83 -17.58
C GLU A 410 12.88 19.18 -17.92
N PRO A 411 12.04 19.26 -18.98
CA PRO A 411 11.21 20.43 -19.23
C PRO A 411 10.15 20.63 -18.13
N LEU A 412 9.43 21.76 -18.17
CA LEU A 412 8.23 21.85 -17.34
C LEU A 412 7.23 20.77 -17.79
N ALA A 413 6.82 19.90 -16.87
CA ALA A 413 5.90 18.81 -17.13
C ALA A 413 4.58 18.96 -16.37
N ASN A 414 3.49 18.64 -17.04
CA ASN A 414 2.12 18.67 -16.52
C ASN A 414 1.51 17.26 -16.60
N TYR A 415 1.11 16.73 -15.44
CA TYR A 415 0.55 15.40 -15.28
C TYR A 415 -0.93 15.50 -14.96
N ASN A 416 -1.78 14.82 -15.73
CA ASN A 416 -3.24 14.85 -15.59
C ASN A 416 -3.80 13.44 -15.46
N VAL A 417 -4.77 13.26 -14.56
CA VAL A 417 -5.59 12.04 -14.49
C VAL A 417 -7.05 12.41 -14.38
N ILE A 418 -7.90 11.76 -15.17
CA ILE A 418 -9.36 11.87 -15.10
C ILE A 418 -9.94 10.49 -14.95
N VAL A 419 -10.90 10.33 -14.03
CA VAL A 419 -11.60 9.08 -13.77
C VAL A 419 -13.10 9.32 -13.73
N PHE A 420 -13.85 8.47 -14.41
CA PHE A 420 -15.29 8.30 -14.25
C PHE A 420 -15.54 6.84 -13.86
N ASP A 421 -16.12 6.56 -12.70
CA ASP A 421 -16.41 5.19 -12.23
C ASP A 421 -17.88 5.08 -11.84
N GLN A 422 -18.71 4.52 -12.72
CA GLN A 422 -20.13 4.32 -12.45
C GLN A 422 -20.33 2.98 -11.75
N GLN A 423 -20.75 3.03 -10.49
CA GLN A 423 -21.16 1.86 -9.72
C GLN A 423 -22.68 1.65 -9.79
N PHE A 424 -23.10 0.39 -9.78
CA PHE A 424 -24.51 0.01 -9.78
C PHE A 424 -24.67 -1.43 -9.29
N ASN A 425 -25.91 -1.83 -8.97
CA ASN A 425 -26.22 -3.18 -8.47
C ASN A 425 -25.33 -3.59 -7.27
N LYS A 426 -25.05 -2.64 -6.37
CA LYS A 426 -24.18 -2.73 -5.19
C LYS A 426 -22.69 -3.00 -5.44
N ASN A 427 -22.33 -3.81 -6.43
CA ASN A 427 -20.95 -4.27 -6.63
C ASN A 427 -20.52 -4.33 -8.09
N SER A 428 -21.35 -3.88 -9.02
CA SER A 428 -20.94 -3.75 -10.42
C SER A 428 -20.38 -2.36 -10.66
N PHE A 429 -19.39 -2.26 -11.54
CA PHE A 429 -18.91 -0.97 -12.03
C PHE A 429 -18.52 -1.02 -13.51
N VAL A 430 -18.57 0.15 -14.13
CA VAL A 430 -17.89 0.47 -15.38
C VAL A 430 -17.11 1.74 -15.14
N SER A 431 -15.81 1.75 -15.45
CA SER A 431 -14.95 2.91 -15.24
C SER A 431 -14.16 3.29 -16.48
N PHE A 432 -14.05 4.59 -16.72
CA PHE A 432 -13.13 5.17 -17.68
C PHE A 432 -12.04 5.93 -16.92
N THR A 433 -10.79 5.73 -17.30
CA THR A 433 -9.64 6.46 -16.76
C THR A 433 -8.79 6.96 -17.91
N ASN A 434 -8.40 8.23 -17.88
CA ASN A 434 -7.45 8.81 -18.81
C ASN A 434 -6.29 9.41 -18.03
N THR A 435 -5.07 9.16 -18.49
CA THR A 435 -3.86 9.78 -17.98
C THR A 435 -3.13 10.47 -19.11
N ASN A 436 -2.57 11.64 -18.82
CA ASN A 436 -1.84 12.41 -19.80
C ASN A 436 -0.65 13.13 -19.17
N VAL A 437 0.47 13.10 -19.87
CA VAL A 437 1.69 13.81 -19.51
C VAL A 437 2.09 14.68 -20.68
N PHE A 438 2.19 15.98 -20.44
CA PHE A 438 2.67 16.97 -21.41
C PHE A 438 3.96 17.59 -20.93
N ARG A 439 4.98 17.62 -21.79
CA ARG A 439 6.27 18.27 -21.52
C ARG A 439 6.50 19.39 -22.51
N GLU A 440 6.91 20.54 -22.01
CA GLU A 440 7.26 21.68 -22.85
C GLU A 440 8.34 21.30 -23.90
N GLY A 441 8.14 21.69 -25.16
CA GLY A 441 9.13 21.46 -26.23
C GLY A 441 9.10 20.08 -26.89
N SER A 442 8.14 19.20 -26.55
CA SER A 442 7.86 17.91 -27.22
C SER A 442 8.93 16.82 -27.16
N VAL A 443 9.77 16.83 -26.10
CA VAL A 443 10.71 15.72 -25.80
C VAL A 443 9.97 14.38 -25.83
N ARG A 444 8.92 14.28 -25.01
CA ARG A 444 8.07 13.08 -24.89
C ARG A 444 6.74 13.46 -24.25
N ASP A 445 5.65 13.21 -24.96
CA ASP A 445 4.27 13.34 -24.47
C ASP A 445 3.59 11.97 -24.48
N ALA A 446 2.70 11.75 -23.52
CA ALA A 446 1.96 10.49 -23.44
C ALA A 446 0.49 10.71 -23.11
N ASN A 447 -0.36 9.86 -23.66
CA ASN A 447 -1.77 9.74 -23.31
C ASN A 447 -2.15 8.27 -23.23
N SER A 448 -2.73 7.84 -22.11
CA SER A 448 -3.23 6.48 -21.95
C SER A 448 -4.68 6.51 -21.47
N SER A 449 -5.49 5.59 -21.97
CA SER A 449 -6.90 5.46 -21.60
C SER A 449 -7.23 4.03 -21.20
N ALA A 450 -8.12 3.84 -20.24
CA ALA A 450 -8.60 2.55 -19.78
C ALA A 450 -10.12 2.57 -19.64
N LEU A 451 -10.79 1.57 -20.21
CA LEU A 451 -12.17 1.24 -19.93
C LEU A 451 -12.20 -0.10 -19.20
N MET A 452 -12.63 -0.10 -17.95
CA MET A 452 -12.69 -1.28 -17.09
C MET A 452 -14.13 -1.60 -16.73
N TYR A 453 -14.44 -2.88 -16.52
CA TYR A 453 -15.74 -3.30 -16.03
C TYR A 453 -15.63 -4.48 -15.07
N PHE A 454 -16.55 -4.50 -14.10
CA PHE A 454 -16.83 -5.65 -13.26
C PHE A 454 -18.34 -5.72 -13.10
N LEU A 455 -18.95 -6.81 -13.57
CA LEU A 455 -20.39 -6.98 -13.61
C LEU A 455 -20.74 -8.21 -12.79
N SER A 456 -21.41 -8.02 -11.65
CA SER A 456 -21.93 -9.13 -10.85
C SER A 456 -23.42 -9.32 -11.02
N ASN A 457 -23.88 -10.57 -10.87
CA ASN A 457 -25.29 -10.89 -10.83
C ASN A 457 -25.97 -10.32 -9.56
N LYS A 458 -27.31 -10.25 -9.53
CA LYS A 458 -28.07 -9.69 -8.38
C LYS A 458 -27.79 -10.37 -7.04
N LYS A 459 -27.39 -11.66 -7.06
CA LYS A 459 -27.00 -12.41 -5.85
C LYS A 459 -25.56 -12.16 -5.41
N ASN A 460 -24.79 -11.38 -6.17
CA ASN A 460 -23.37 -11.12 -5.97
C ASN A 460 -22.52 -12.41 -5.86
N THR A 461 -22.86 -13.43 -6.66
CA THR A 461 -22.23 -14.76 -6.62
C THR A 461 -21.28 -15.00 -7.79
N HIS A 462 -21.68 -14.56 -8.99
CA HIS A 462 -20.95 -14.73 -10.24
C HIS A 462 -20.66 -13.36 -10.84
N ASN A 463 -19.56 -13.26 -11.57
CA ASN A 463 -19.13 -12.02 -12.21
C ASN A 463 -18.50 -12.26 -13.58
N VAL A 464 -18.57 -11.23 -14.41
CA VAL A 464 -17.73 -11.04 -15.59
C VAL A 464 -16.93 -9.76 -15.34
N ASN A 465 -15.64 -9.79 -15.59
CA ASN A 465 -14.79 -8.61 -15.41
C ASN A 465 -13.72 -8.54 -16.50
N GLY A 466 -13.16 -7.36 -16.71
CA GLY A 466 -12.12 -7.15 -17.70
C GLY A 466 -11.93 -5.67 -18.02
N GLY A 467 -11.28 -5.42 -19.15
CA GLY A 467 -11.10 -4.07 -19.64
C GLY A 467 -10.35 -3.99 -20.96
N PHE A 468 -10.28 -2.77 -21.48
CA PHE A 468 -9.54 -2.37 -22.66
C PHE A 468 -8.72 -1.14 -22.32
N LYS A 469 -7.43 -1.15 -22.65
CA LYS A 469 -6.56 0.02 -22.46
C LYS A 469 -5.89 0.38 -23.78
N THR A 470 -5.63 1.66 -23.96
CA THR A 470 -4.86 2.21 -25.07
C THR A 470 -3.74 3.09 -24.54
N SER A 471 -2.64 3.15 -25.28
CA SER A 471 -1.54 4.06 -25.04
C SER A 471 -1.14 4.75 -26.32
N ARG A 472 -0.78 6.03 -26.22
CA ARG A 472 -0.26 6.86 -27.29
C ARG A 472 0.94 7.63 -26.75
N VAL A 473 2.12 7.30 -27.25
CA VAL A 473 3.38 7.99 -26.90
C VAL A 473 3.84 8.77 -28.12
N ARG A 474 4.09 10.06 -27.95
CA ARG A 474 4.72 10.91 -28.95
C ARG A 474 6.11 11.31 -28.46
N GLU A 475 7.14 10.88 -29.17
CA GLU A 475 8.53 11.11 -28.78
C GLU A 475 9.34 11.48 -30.02
N ASN A 476 10.07 12.60 -29.96
CA ASN A 476 10.89 13.09 -31.08
C ASN A 476 10.13 13.15 -32.43
N GLY A 477 8.85 13.54 -32.39
CA GLY A 477 7.97 13.63 -33.56
C GLY A 477 7.37 12.31 -34.05
N LYS A 478 7.76 11.15 -33.49
CA LYS A 478 7.19 9.84 -33.83
C LYS A 478 6.02 9.51 -32.90
N LEU A 479 4.97 8.90 -33.45
CA LEU A 479 3.80 8.45 -32.70
C LEU A 479 3.83 6.92 -32.58
N ASN A 480 3.65 6.40 -31.38
CA ASN A 480 3.53 4.98 -31.11
C ASN A 480 2.24 4.69 -30.32
N ASP A 481 1.32 3.97 -30.96
CA ASP A 481 0.02 3.60 -30.41
C ASP A 481 0.01 2.11 -30.08
N GLY A 482 -0.53 1.75 -28.91
CA GLY A 482 -0.62 0.36 -28.43
C GLY A 482 -1.90 0.10 -27.64
N TYR A 483 -2.19 -1.18 -27.38
CA TYR A 483 -3.42 -1.61 -26.71
C TYR A 483 -3.26 -2.86 -25.84
N TRP A 484 -4.17 -2.98 -24.88
CA TRP A 484 -4.27 -4.10 -23.94
C TRP A 484 -5.73 -4.52 -23.77
N VAL A 485 -5.97 -5.81 -23.58
CA VAL A 485 -7.31 -6.39 -23.37
C VAL A 485 -7.25 -7.40 -22.23
N ASP A 486 -8.28 -7.42 -21.39
CA ASP A 486 -8.57 -8.50 -20.45
C ASP A 486 -10.06 -8.82 -20.43
N ALA A 487 -10.39 -10.10 -20.31
CA ALA A 487 -11.75 -10.57 -20.08
C ALA A 487 -11.74 -11.86 -19.26
N SER A 488 -12.61 -11.94 -18.26
CA SER A 488 -12.69 -13.08 -17.37
C SER A 488 -14.10 -13.31 -16.81
N ILE A 489 -14.35 -14.56 -16.42
CA ILE A 489 -15.57 -14.98 -15.73
C ILE A 489 -15.19 -15.63 -14.40
N GLY A 490 -16.03 -15.45 -13.38
CA GLY A 490 -15.72 -15.98 -12.06
C GLY A 490 -16.91 -16.12 -11.12
N LYS A 491 -16.63 -16.76 -9.99
CA LYS A 491 -17.53 -16.95 -8.85
C LYS A 491 -16.79 -16.56 -7.57
N ASN A 492 -17.32 -15.58 -6.84
CA ASN A 492 -16.67 -14.97 -5.67
C ASN A 492 -17.41 -15.26 -4.34
N ALA A 493 -18.38 -16.18 -4.34
CA ALA A 493 -19.22 -16.49 -3.16
C ALA A 493 -19.13 -17.96 -2.73
N GLY A 494 -19.35 -18.21 -1.45
CA GLY A 494 -19.31 -19.55 -0.84
C GLY A 494 -17.89 -20.12 -0.69
N LYS A 495 -17.80 -21.40 -0.30
CA LYS A 495 -16.52 -22.08 0.02
C LYS A 495 -15.63 -22.24 -1.20
N TRP A 496 -16.22 -22.56 -2.35
CA TRP A 496 -15.53 -22.73 -3.63
C TRP A 496 -15.68 -21.47 -4.49
N GLN A 497 -14.54 -20.89 -4.86
CA GLN A 497 -14.44 -19.70 -5.68
C GLN A 497 -13.49 -19.95 -6.86
N TYR A 498 -13.77 -19.36 -8.01
CA TYR A 498 -12.93 -19.55 -9.20
C TYR A 498 -12.99 -18.33 -10.12
N ASN A 499 -11.98 -18.20 -10.96
CA ASN A 499 -11.92 -17.20 -12.02
C ASN A 499 -11.05 -17.73 -13.17
N MET A 500 -11.49 -17.52 -14.40
CA MET A 500 -10.73 -17.86 -15.60
C MET A 500 -10.87 -16.74 -16.63
N GLY A 501 -9.80 -16.45 -17.34
CA GLY A 501 -9.78 -15.33 -18.27
C GLY A 501 -8.64 -15.39 -19.27
N TYR A 502 -8.69 -14.42 -20.18
CA TYR A 502 -7.72 -14.15 -21.22
C TYR A 502 -7.26 -12.69 -21.11
N GLN A 503 -5.97 -12.46 -21.29
CA GLN A 503 -5.34 -11.15 -21.25
C GLN A 503 -4.30 -11.04 -22.37
N MET A 504 -4.17 -9.87 -22.98
CA MET A 504 -3.08 -9.56 -23.91
C MET A 504 -2.62 -8.11 -23.85
N ALA A 505 -1.38 -7.86 -24.26
CA ALA A 505 -0.87 -6.55 -24.67
C ALA A 505 -0.19 -6.69 -26.03
N ASP A 506 -0.41 -5.73 -26.92
CA ASP A 506 0.36 -5.68 -28.16
C ASP A 506 1.80 -5.19 -27.92
N LYS A 507 2.64 -5.23 -28.96
CA LYS A 507 4.06 -4.85 -28.86
C LYS A 507 4.28 -3.36 -28.58
N ASN A 508 3.32 -2.51 -28.89
CA ASN A 508 3.46 -1.06 -28.77
C ASN A 508 2.86 -0.50 -27.47
N TYR A 509 2.17 -1.33 -26.69
CA TYR A 509 1.54 -0.92 -25.44
C TYR A 509 2.58 -0.39 -24.44
N ASN A 510 2.47 0.89 -24.09
CA ASN A 510 3.39 1.58 -23.19
C ASN A 510 2.67 2.67 -22.39
N ILE A 511 2.55 2.46 -21.08
CA ILE A 511 1.92 3.40 -20.14
C ILE A 511 2.92 4.03 -19.16
N ASN A 512 4.23 3.88 -19.37
CA ASN A 512 5.24 4.15 -18.35
C ASN A 512 5.42 5.62 -17.97
N ASP A 513 4.90 6.57 -18.74
CA ASP A 513 4.95 8.00 -18.42
C ASP A 513 4.18 8.37 -17.15
N LEU A 514 3.12 7.62 -16.81
CA LEU A 514 2.39 7.80 -15.55
C LEU A 514 1.92 6.50 -14.91
N GLY A 515 2.11 5.35 -15.56
CA GLY A 515 1.82 4.02 -15.04
C GLY A 515 3.06 3.13 -14.98
N VAL A 516 2.83 1.82 -14.87
CA VAL A 516 3.89 0.80 -14.84
C VAL A 516 3.53 -0.33 -15.79
N ASN A 517 4.41 -0.58 -16.74
CA ASN A 517 4.36 -1.68 -17.69
C ASN A 517 5.78 -2.20 -17.95
N PHE A 518 6.03 -3.43 -17.52
CA PHE A 518 7.33 -4.07 -17.68
C PHE A 518 7.45 -4.86 -18.99
N PHE A 519 6.32 -5.41 -19.48
CA PHE A 519 6.31 -6.30 -20.64
C PHE A 519 5.14 -5.97 -21.57
N ASN A 520 5.42 -6.05 -22.86
CA ASN A 520 4.48 -5.93 -23.97
C ASN A 520 4.52 -7.23 -24.79
N ASP A 521 3.84 -7.26 -25.92
CA ASP A 521 3.84 -8.38 -26.85
C ASP A 521 3.52 -9.76 -26.22
N TYR A 522 2.44 -9.84 -25.45
CA TYR A 522 2.04 -11.08 -24.79
C TYR A 522 0.55 -11.35 -24.88
N GLN A 523 0.21 -12.63 -24.80
CA GLN A 523 -1.14 -13.11 -24.55
C GLN A 523 -1.10 -14.25 -23.53
N ARG A 524 -2.13 -14.32 -22.68
CA ARG A 524 -2.14 -15.22 -21.53
C ARG A 524 -3.54 -15.73 -21.24
N PHE A 525 -3.63 -17.05 -21.05
CA PHE A 525 -4.79 -17.69 -20.42
C PHE A 525 -4.48 -17.90 -18.94
N TYR A 526 -5.38 -17.50 -18.07
CA TYR A 526 -5.21 -17.66 -16.63
C TYR A 526 -6.41 -18.31 -15.97
N THR A 527 -6.12 -19.07 -14.93
CA THR A 527 -7.11 -19.76 -14.09
C THR A 527 -6.76 -19.58 -12.63
N LYS A 528 -7.77 -19.41 -11.79
CA LYS A 528 -7.67 -19.31 -10.34
C LYS A 528 -8.80 -20.14 -9.74
N ALA A 529 -8.49 -20.88 -8.68
CA ALA A 529 -9.49 -21.59 -7.89
C ALA A 529 -9.12 -21.50 -6.41
N SER A 530 -10.11 -21.45 -5.53
CA SER A 530 -9.85 -21.51 -4.10
C SER A 530 -10.97 -22.21 -3.33
N TYR A 531 -10.57 -22.78 -2.20
CA TYR A 531 -11.45 -23.35 -1.21
C TYR A 531 -11.13 -22.74 0.16
N ARG A 532 -12.15 -22.28 0.90
CA ARG A 532 -11.99 -21.79 2.27
C ARG A 532 -13.14 -22.20 3.18
N ILE A 533 -12.87 -22.28 4.47
CA ILE A 533 -13.90 -22.37 5.52
C ILE A 533 -14.27 -20.97 6.04
N PHE A 534 -15.50 -20.82 6.51
CA PHE A 534 -16.02 -19.58 7.10
C PHE A 534 -16.26 -19.69 8.60
N GLU A 535 -16.52 -20.90 9.09
CA GLU A 535 -16.73 -21.23 10.48
C GLU A 535 -15.59 -22.13 10.99
N PRO A 536 -15.25 -22.05 12.28
CA PRO A 536 -14.25 -22.92 12.90
C PRO A 536 -14.61 -24.40 12.78
N THR A 537 -13.58 -25.22 12.69
CA THR A 537 -13.65 -26.68 12.84
C THR A 537 -13.02 -27.08 14.17
N LYS A 538 -13.02 -28.37 14.51
CA LYS A 538 -12.38 -28.88 15.74
C LYS A 538 -10.93 -28.40 15.95
N ASN A 539 -10.16 -28.23 14.87
CA ASN A 539 -8.73 -27.92 14.95
C ASN A 539 -8.35 -26.57 14.34
N PHE A 540 -9.22 -25.94 13.53
CA PHE A 540 -8.87 -24.77 12.73
C PHE A 540 -9.93 -23.67 12.83
N ASN A 541 -9.48 -22.45 13.15
CA ASN A 541 -10.29 -21.24 13.03
C ASN A 541 -10.51 -20.87 11.55
N ARG A 542 -9.50 -21.12 10.71
CA ARG A 542 -9.56 -20.91 9.26
C ARG A 542 -8.54 -21.78 8.54
N TYR A 543 -8.84 -22.16 7.32
CA TYR A 543 -7.85 -22.59 6.35
C TYR A 543 -8.32 -22.26 4.93
N GLN A 544 -7.36 -22.15 4.02
CA GLN A 544 -7.62 -21.86 2.63
C GLN A 544 -6.61 -22.57 1.72
N PHE A 545 -7.13 -23.16 0.66
CA PHE A 545 -6.37 -23.62 -0.49
C PHE A 545 -6.60 -22.66 -1.66
N ARG A 546 -5.53 -22.28 -2.35
CA ARG A 546 -5.58 -21.45 -3.56
C ARG A 546 -4.74 -22.10 -4.65
N TYR A 547 -5.28 -22.12 -5.85
CA TYR A 547 -4.62 -22.51 -7.08
C TYR A 547 -4.60 -21.31 -8.03
N SER A 548 -3.51 -21.14 -8.79
CA SER A 548 -3.43 -20.21 -9.91
C SER A 548 -2.56 -20.78 -11.02
N GLY A 549 -3.06 -20.84 -12.25
CA GLY A 549 -2.34 -21.37 -13.40
C GLY A 549 -2.35 -20.39 -14.57
N ASN A 550 -1.27 -20.34 -15.33
CA ASN A 550 -1.10 -19.42 -16.47
C ASN A 550 -0.38 -20.11 -17.62
N LEU A 551 -0.88 -19.90 -18.84
CA LEU A 551 -0.20 -20.21 -20.10
C LEU A 551 0.07 -18.89 -20.81
N ARG A 552 1.30 -18.68 -21.28
CA ARG A 552 1.76 -17.44 -21.91
C ARG A 552 2.31 -17.70 -23.30
N TYR A 553 2.00 -16.80 -24.21
CA TYR A 553 2.46 -16.77 -25.58
C TYR A 553 2.81 -15.33 -25.96
N ARG A 554 3.62 -15.12 -26.99
CA ARG A 554 3.79 -13.82 -27.65
C ARG A 554 2.51 -13.46 -28.41
N HIS A 555 2.19 -12.18 -28.47
CA HIS A 555 1.01 -11.70 -29.19
C HIS A 555 1.27 -11.59 -30.70
N SER A 556 2.45 -11.12 -31.06
CA SER A 556 2.88 -10.83 -32.43
C SER A 556 2.91 -12.05 -33.36
N ASP A 557 3.40 -13.18 -32.88
CA ASP A 557 3.63 -14.40 -33.68
C ASP A 557 2.95 -15.66 -33.11
N GLY A 558 2.37 -15.58 -31.90
CA GLY A 558 1.75 -16.72 -31.22
C GLY A 558 2.74 -17.71 -30.60
N ALA A 559 4.04 -17.40 -30.56
CA ALA A 559 5.06 -18.28 -30.00
C ALA A 559 4.82 -18.54 -28.51
N TYR A 560 4.98 -19.80 -28.09
CA TYR A 560 4.85 -20.16 -26.69
C TYR A 560 6.02 -19.61 -25.86
N THR A 561 5.74 -18.87 -24.79
CA THR A 561 6.79 -18.29 -23.92
C THR A 561 6.92 -19.02 -22.60
N GLY A 562 5.82 -19.60 -22.09
CA GLY A 562 5.92 -20.37 -20.86
C GLY A 562 4.60 -20.63 -20.15
N ASN A 563 4.71 -21.25 -18.99
CA ASN A 563 3.59 -21.46 -18.08
C ASN A 563 3.99 -21.15 -16.64
N ASN A 564 3.02 -21.08 -15.73
CA ASN A 564 3.29 -21.03 -14.30
C ASN A 564 2.06 -21.48 -13.51
N PHE A 565 2.23 -22.48 -12.65
CA PHE A 565 1.23 -23.05 -11.76
C PHE A 565 1.64 -22.83 -10.31
N ARG A 566 0.71 -22.32 -9.52
CA ARG A 566 0.92 -21.98 -8.11
C ARG A 566 -0.15 -22.66 -7.26
N LEU A 567 0.28 -23.37 -6.22
CA LEU A 567 -0.56 -23.89 -5.16
C LEU A 567 -0.18 -23.20 -3.85
N ASN A 568 -1.16 -22.74 -3.09
CA ASN A 568 -0.96 -22.12 -1.78
C ASN A 568 -1.93 -22.70 -0.78
N PHE A 569 -1.43 -22.99 0.41
CA PHE A 569 -2.21 -23.42 1.55
C PHE A 569 -1.84 -22.56 2.74
N ASN A 570 -2.83 -22.04 3.48
CA ASN A 570 -2.59 -21.39 4.76
C ASN A 570 -3.69 -21.82 5.74
N ALA A 571 -3.31 -22.02 7.00
CA ALA A 571 -4.23 -22.37 8.07
C ALA A 571 -3.89 -21.62 9.36
N THR A 572 -4.90 -21.40 10.19
CA THR A 572 -4.75 -20.92 11.57
C THR A 572 -5.53 -21.86 12.47
N THR A 573 -4.83 -22.43 13.45
CA THR A 573 -5.39 -23.32 14.46
C THR A 573 -6.32 -22.57 15.43
N ILE A 574 -7.07 -23.30 16.23
CA ILE A 574 -7.89 -22.72 17.32
C ILE A 574 -7.05 -21.97 18.37
N ASN A 575 -5.77 -22.33 18.52
CA ASN A 575 -4.81 -21.70 19.43
C ASN A 575 -4.00 -20.59 18.76
N ASN A 576 -4.49 -20.02 17.66
CA ASN A 576 -3.90 -18.90 16.92
C ASN A 576 -2.50 -19.14 16.31
N PHE A 577 -1.98 -20.37 16.36
CA PHE A 577 -0.81 -20.77 15.59
C PHE A 577 -1.18 -20.86 14.11
N SER A 578 -0.44 -20.15 13.26
CA SER A 578 -0.65 -20.12 11.81
C SER A 578 0.51 -20.77 11.08
N PHE A 579 0.20 -21.43 9.96
CA PHE A 579 1.22 -22.04 9.11
C PHE A 579 0.70 -22.14 7.69
N GLY A 580 1.62 -22.29 6.75
CA GLY A 580 1.25 -22.41 5.35
C GLY A 580 2.41 -22.74 4.46
N GLY A 581 2.09 -22.93 3.19
CA GLY A 581 3.07 -23.22 2.18
C GLY A 581 2.63 -22.76 0.80
N ASN A 582 3.61 -22.60 -0.07
CA ASN A 582 3.43 -22.31 -1.47
C ASN A 582 4.32 -23.23 -2.31
N ALA A 583 3.74 -23.83 -3.34
CA ALA A 583 4.48 -24.45 -4.43
C ALA A 583 4.23 -23.63 -5.70
N ASN A 584 5.29 -23.25 -6.41
CA ASN A 584 5.21 -22.54 -7.67
C ASN A 584 6.09 -23.25 -8.70
N THR A 585 5.51 -23.68 -9.82
CA THR A 585 6.23 -24.45 -10.82
C THR A 585 5.90 -24.02 -12.24
N ASN A 586 6.83 -24.23 -13.14
CA ASN A 586 6.55 -24.26 -14.57
C ASN A 586 7.01 -25.59 -15.17
N ILE A 587 6.21 -26.08 -16.12
CA ILE A 587 6.32 -27.43 -16.68
C ILE A 587 6.94 -27.32 -18.07
N GLY A 588 7.98 -28.12 -18.35
CA GLY A 588 8.67 -28.09 -19.64
C GLY A 588 9.48 -26.81 -19.88
N GLN A 589 9.89 -26.61 -21.13
CA GLN A 589 10.76 -25.50 -21.54
C GLN A 589 10.05 -24.15 -21.44
N GLN A 590 10.78 -23.13 -21.01
CA GLN A 590 10.36 -21.73 -20.94
C GLN A 590 11.27 -20.90 -21.86
N TYR A 591 10.73 -19.84 -22.44
CA TYR A 591 11.41 -18.99 -23.41
C TYR A 591 11.33 -17.53 -22.93
N ASP A 592 12.45 -17.02 -22.43
CA ASP A 592 12.55 -15.69 -21.84
C ASP A 592 13.09 -14.69 -22.86
N TYR A 593 12.19 -13.87 -23.43
CA TYR A 593 12.54 -12.85 -24.42
C TYR A 593 13.11 -11.55 -23.81
N PHE A 594 13.18 -11.46 -22.48
CA PHE A 594 13.63 -10.23 -21.79
C PHE A 594 15.02 -10.36 -21.21
N GLU A 595 15.40 -11.57 -20.74
CA GLU A 595 16.74 -11.81 -20.21
C GLU A 595 17.87 -11.41 -21.17
N PRO A 596 17.81 -11.67 -22.50
CA PRO A 596 18.86 -11.27 -23.44
C PRO A 596 19.04 -9.76 -23.62
N ARG A 597 18.04 -8.94 -23.23
CA ARG A 597 18.01 -7.48 -23.42
C ARG A 597 18.14 -7.00 -24.88
N VAL A 598 17.98 -7.91 -25.83
CA VAL A 598 17.99 -7.67 -27.27
C VAL A 598 16.68 -8.17 -27.86
N GLU A 599 16.05 -7.34 -28.69
CA GLU A 599 14.76 -7.65 -29.31
C GLU A 599 14.83 -8.95 -30.14
N ASP A 600 13.73 -9.70 -30.16
CA ASP A 600 13.54 -10.97 -30.88
C ASP A 600 14.51 -12.11 -30.52
N HIS A 601 15.36 -11.94 -29.51
CA HIS A 601 16.15 -13.02 -28.93
C HIS A 601 15.45 -13.57 -27.68
N PHE A 602 15.66 -14.86 -27.38
CA PHE A 602 15.16 -15.46 -26.15
C PHE A 602 16.20 -16.37 -25.50
N PHE A 603 16.18 -16.43 -24.18
CA PHE A 603 16.94 -17.41 -23.41
C PHE A 603 16.03 -18.59 -23.04
N LYS A 604 16.43 -19.79 -23.45
CA LYS A 604 15.71 -21.03 -23.19
C LYS A 604 16.06 -21.56 -21.80
N GLN A 605 15.03 -21.85 -21.00
CA GLN A 605 15.21 -22.34 -19.63
C GLN A 605 14.36 -23.59 -19.35
N ASN A 606 14.93 -24.55 -18.61
CA ASN A 606 14.20 -25.75 -18.17
C ASN A 606 13.12 -25.41 -17.13
N GLY A 607 12.17 -26.33 -16.92
CA GLY A 607 11.13 -26.17 -15.90
C GLY A 607 11.70 -25.99 -14.49
N ARG A 608 11.09 -25.15 -13.66
CA ARG A 608 11.49 -24.88 -12.28
C ARG A 608 10.39 -25.26 -11.29
N ALA A 609 10.79 -25.60 -10.08
CA ALA A 609 9.90 -25.79 -8.95
C ALA A 609 10.44 -25.06 -7.72
N ASN A 610 9.59 -24.24 -7.12
CA ASN A 610 9.87 -23.42 -5.96
C ASN A 610 8.89 -23.80 -4.85
N PHE A 611 9.41 -24.06 -3.66
CA PHE A 611 8.65 -24.41 -2.46
C PHE A 611 8.99 -23.42 -1.36
N ASN A 612 7.97 -22.86 -0.74
CA ASN A 612 8.10 -22.03 0.45
C ASN A 612 7.18 -22.58 1.53
N THR A 613 7.66 -22.71 2.76
CA THR A 613 6.83 -23.06 3.92
C THR A 613 7.10 -22.07 5.04
N TRP A 614 6.09 -21.81 5.86
CA TRP A 614 6.22 -20.86 6.96
C TRP A 614 5.36 -21.26 8.16
N ILE A 615 5.81 -20.81 9.33
CA ILE A 615 5.06 -20.85 10.58
C ILE A 615 5.02 -19.46 11.19
N SER A 616 3.95 -19.19 11.93
CA SER A 616 3.74 -17.96 12.66
C SER A 616 3.06 -18.28 13.98
N SER A 617 3.75 -17.98 15.08
CA SER A 617 3.21 -18.18 16.42
C SER A 617 2.13 -17.13 16.77
N ASP A 618 1.51 -17.26 17.93
CA ASP A 618 0.46 -16.32 18.34
C ASP A 618 1.03 -14.96 18.77
N TYR A 619 0.83 -13.94 17.94
CA TYR A 619 1.22 -12.54 18.19
C TYR A 619 0.55 -11.88 19.41
N SER A 620 -0.46 -12.53 20.01
CA SER A 620 -1.05 -12.06 21.27
C SER A 620 -0.05 -12.16 22.45
N LYS A 621 0.87 -13.11 22.37
CA LYS A 621 1.87 -13.42 23.39
C LYS A 621 3.02 -12.39 23.38
N GLN A 622 3.72 -12.29 24.50
CA GLN A 622 4.89 -11.41 24.63
C GLN A 622 6.00 -11.76 23.64
N PHE A 623 6.29 -13.06 23.48
CA PHE A 623 7.18 -13.54 22.43
C PHE A 623 6.36 -14.12 21.28
N ALA A 624 6.69 -13.68 20.06
CA ALA A 624 6.21 -14.26 18.84
C ALA A 624 7.38 -14.51 17.88
N LEU A 625 7.27 -15.58 17.12
CA LEU A 625 8.25 -16.01 16.14
C LEU A 625 7.54 -16.31 14.82
N ASP A 626 8.09 -15.73 13.76
CA ASP A 626 7.85 -16.17 12.39
C ASP A 626 9.11 -16.81 11.83
N VAL A 627 8.91 -17.90 11.09
CA VAL A 627 9.98 -18.58 10.36
C VAL A 627 9.45 -18.95 8.99
N PHE A 628 10.25 -18.71 7.96
CA PHE A 628 10.01 -19.28 6.64
C PHE A 628 11.26 -19.96 6.10
N VAL A 629 11.04 -20.95 5.26
CA VAL A 629 12.09 -21.66 4.50
C VAL A 629 11.65 -21.74 3.06
N TYR A 630 12.59 -21.45 2.17
CA TYR A 630 12.44 -21.46 0.74
C TYR A 630 13.45 -22.42 0.10
N TYR A 631 12.99 -23.20 -0.86
CA TYR A 631 13.82 -24.06 -1.68
C TYR A 631 13.31 -24.06 -3.11
N GLY A 632 14.20 -23.80 -4.06
CA GLY A 632 13.92 -23.78 -5.49
C GLY A 632 14.96 -24.56 -6.26
N PHE A 633 14.53 -25.22 -7.33
CA PHE A 633 15.43 -25.86 -8.27
C PHE A 633 14.89 -25.78 -9.69
N ARG A 634 15.79 -25.93 -10.64
CA ARG A 634 15.45 -26.08 -12.05
C ARG A 634 15.76 -27.52 -12.49
N ALA A 635 14.83 -28.12 -13.24
CA ALA A 635 14.96 -29.48 -13.75
C ALA A 635 16.13 -29.58 -14.72
N ASP A 636 16.90 -30.66 -14.65
CA ASP A 636 18.05 -30.93 -15.53
C ASP A 636 19.05 -29.76 -15.63
N ASP A 637 19.19 -28.97 -14.56
CA ASP A 637 20.10 -27.83 -14.48
C ASP A 637 20.66 -27.77 -13.04
N PRO A 638 21.94 -27.39 -12.84
CA PRO A 638 22.54 -27.30 -11.51
C PRO A 638 21.98 -26.16 -10.64
N GLN A 639 21.20 -25.24 -11.22
CA GLN A 639 20.65 -24.08 -10.51
C GLN A 639 19.81 -24.48 -9.29
N ARG A 640 20.20 -23.97 -8.12
CA ARG A 640 19.47 -24.15 -6.85
C ARG A 640 19.28 -22.81 -6.17
N ASN A 641 18.16 -22.67 -5.46
CA ASN A 641 17.91 -21.52 -4.61
C ASN A 641 17.51 -22.03 -3.23
N ILE A 642 18.13 -21.52 -2.18
CA ILE A 642 17.78 -21.84 -0.80
C ILE A 642 17.68 -20.54 -0.02
N GLY A 643 16.68 -20.45 0.85
CA GLY A 643 16.54 -19.31 1.72
C GLY A 643 15.83 -19.67 3.00
N PHE A 644 16.03 -18.85 4.01
CA PHE A 644 15.26 -18.89 5.23
C PHE A 644 15.14 -17.49 5.79
N GLY A 645 14.11 -17.26 6.58
CA GLY A 645 14.03 -16.09 7.42
C GLY A 645 13.49 -16.42 8.80
N VAL A 646 13.95 -15.63 9.76
CA VAL A 646 13.58 -15.75 11.17
C VAL A 646 13.32 -14.34 11.68
N ASP A 647 12.12 -14.12 12.19
CA ASP A 647 11.67 -12.81 12.65
C ASP A 647 11.14 -12.90 14.08
N PRO A 648 12.02 -13.02 15.10
CA PRO A 648 11.59 -12.97 16.49
C PRO A 648 11.13 -11.57 16.87
N ARG A 649 9.97 -11.51 17.50
CA ARG A 649 9.39 -10.32 18.11
C ARG A 649 9.26 -10.54 19.62
N TYR A 650 9.66 -9.53 20.39
CA TYR A 650 9.45 -9.51 21.83
C TYR A 650 8.82 -8.19 22.28
N ARG A 651 7.68 -8.29 22.99
CA ARG A 651 7.02 -7.18 23.69
C ARG A 651 7.51 -7.16 25.14
N PHE A 652 8.49 -6.30 25.42
CA PHE A 652 9.10 -6.15 26.75
C PHE A 652 8.13 -5.54 27.75
N THR A 653 7.35 -4.57 27.29
CA THR A 653 6.27 -3.92 28.07
C THR A 653 5.15 -3.55 27.10
N ASP A 654 4.02 -3.07 27.62
CA ASP A 654 2.95 -2.55 26.77
C ASP A 654 3.38 -1.32 25.95
N LYS A 655 4.48 -0.67 26.34
CA LYS A 655 5.04 0.51 25.67
C LYS A 655 6.25 0.22 24.79
N PHE A 656 6.86 -0.97 24.90
CA PHE A 656 8.09 -1.27 24.19
C PHE A 656 8.05 -2.64 23.50
N THR A 657 8.22 -2.62 22.19
CA THR A 657 8.34 -3.83 21.36
C THR A 657 9.56 -3.71 20.46
N LEU A 658 10.29 -4.81 20.32
CA LEU A 658 11.39 -4.96 19.37
C LEU A 658 11.13 -6.17 18.48
N GLN A 659 11.52 -6.06 17.22
CA GLN A 659 11.53 -7.15 16.27
C GLN A 659 12.87 -7.13 15.53
N TYR A 660 13.53 -8.29 15.51
CA TYR A 660 14.70 -8.52 14.68
C TYR A 660 14.28 -9.40 13.51
N GLY A 661 14.75 -9.10 12.31
CA GLY A 661 14.53 -9.91 11.12
C GLY A 661 15.86 -10.32 10.51
N LEU A 662 16.03 -11.61 10.27
CA LEU A 662 17.13 -12.16 9.50
C LEU A 662 16.55 -12.83 8.27
N ASN A 663 16.96 -12.39 7.09
CA ASN A 663 16.61 -13.03 5.83
C ASN A 663 17.89 -13.45 5.11
N TYR A 664 17.99 -14.73 4.79
CA TYR A 664 19.07 -15.33 4.03
C TYR A 664 18.51 -15.91 2.74
N ASN A 665 19.12 -15.57 1.61
CA ASN A 665 18.84 -16.19 0.32
C ASN A 665 20.17 -16.51 -0.36
N LYS A 666 20.24 -17.65 -1.01
CA LYS A 666 21.37 -18.06 -1.81
C LYS A 666 20.86 -18.72 -3.08
N SER A 667 21.41 -18.29 -4.21
CA SER A 667 21.07 -18.76 -5.55
C SER A 667 22.35 -19.17 -6.24
N ASP A 668 22.49 -20.45 -6.53
CA ASP A 668 23.68 -21.05 -7.12
C ASP A 668 23.48 -21.32 -8.61
N ASN A 669 24.55 -21.19 -9.39
CA ASN A 669 24.61 -21.48 -10.83
C ASN A 669 23.49 -20.79 -11.63
N THR A 670 23.20 -19.54 -11.28
CA THR A 670 22.20 -18.75 -12.02
C THR A 670 22.83 -18.23 -13.30
N LYS A 671 22.12 -18.35 -14.43
CA LYS A 671 22.59 -17.83 -15.72
C LYS A 671 21.83 -16.56 -16.05
N GLY A 672 22.56 -15.53 -16.47
CA GLY A 672 21.93 -14.27 -16.87
C GLY A 672 22.81 -13.43 -17.78
N TYR A 673 22.21 -12.38 -18.34
CA TYR A 673 22.87 -11.44 -19.23
C TYR A 673 24.05 -10.73 -18.56
N VAL A 674 25.12 -10.50 -19.33
CA VAL A 674 26.32 -9.76 -18.93
C VAL A 674 26.51 -8.52 -19.81
N THR A 675 26.70 -8.71 -21.12
CA THR A 675 26.97 -7.61 -22.06
C THR A 675 26.66 -8.00 -23.50
N VAL A 676 26.69 -7.04 -24.41
CA VAL A 676 26.71 -7.25 -25.86
C VAL A 676 28.07 -6.78 -26.39
N LEU A 677 28.74 -7.62 -27.17
CA LEU A 677 30.04 -7.29 -27.76
C LEU A 677 29.89 -6.41 -29.02
N PRO A 678 30.95 -5.71 -29.49
CA PRO A 678 30.90 -4.88 -30.71
C PRO A 678 30.54 -5.62 -32.01
N ASN A 679 30.52 -6.96 -31.99
CA ASN A 679 30.08 -7.81 -33.09
C ASN A 679 28.67 -8.38 -32.87
N ASP A 680 27.88 -7.75 -32.01
CA ASP A 680 26.49 -8.07 -31.64
C ASP A 680 26.30 -9.43 -30.94
N LEU A 681 27.37 -10.07 -30.47
CA LEU A 681 27.26 -11.29 -29.67
C LEU A 681 26.78 -10.97 -28.25
N ILE A 682 25.68 -11.61 -27.85
CA ILE A 682 25.09 -11.47 -26.51
C ILE A 682 25.77 -12.44 -25.55
N VAL A 683 26.42 -11.90 -24.53
CA VAL A 683 27.19 -12.64 -23.53
C VAL A 683 26.35 -12.88 -22.28
N PHE A 684 26.36 -14.12 -21.81
CA PHE A 684 25.78 -14.59 -20.56
C PHE A 684 26.87 -15.08 -19.62
N GLY A 685 26.63 -14.94 -18.33
CA GLY A 685 27.50 -15.44 -17.26
C GLY A 685 26.72 -16.37 -16.34
N GLU A 686 27.42 -17.35 -15.78
CA GLU A 686 26.94 -18.15 -14.66
C GLU A 686 27.43 -17.50 -13.35
N ARG A 687 26.55 -17.38 -12.36
CA ARG A 687 26.84 -16.66 -11.12
C ARG A 687 26.16 -17.25 -9.91
N ASP A 688 26.87 -17.14 -8.79
CA ASP A 688 26.36 -17.42 -7.46
C ASP A 688 26.04 -16.12 -6.75
N GLN A 689 24.83 -16.01 -6.20
CA GLN A 689 24.39 -14.85 -5.43
C GLN A 689 24.05 -15.29 -4.02
N LYS A 690 24.59 -14.55 -3.05
CA LYS A 690 24.20 -14.66 -1.64
C LYS A 690 23.57 -13.33 -1.24
N THR A 691 22.51 -13.36 -0.46
CA THR A 691 21.87 -12.16 0.06
C THR A 691 21.56 -12.36 1.54
N ILE A 692 22.09 -11.47 2.37
CA ILE A 692 21.80 -11.39 3.80
C ILE A 692 21.14 -10.04 4.05
N THR A 693 19.96 -10.06 4.65
CA THR A 693 19.30 -8.86 5.16
C THR A 693 19.11 -8.99 6.66
N ASN A 694 19.69 -8.06 7.40
CA ASN A 694 19.42 -7.87 8.82
C ASN A 694 18.51 -6.66 8.97
N SER A 695 17.44 -6.78 9.74
CA SER A 695 16.58 -5.66 10.08
C SER A 695 16.29 -5.61 11.57
N ILE A 696 16.20 -4.41 12.12
CA ILE A 696 15.73 -4.18 13.48
C ILE A 696 14.64 -3.13 13.39
N SER A 697 13.48 -3.43 13.96
CA SER A 697 12.43 -2.44 14.14
C SER A 697 12.02 -2.40 15.60
N GLY A 698 11.92 -1.20 16.14
CA GLY A 698 11.58 -0.98 17.55
C GLY A 698 10.65 0.20 17.68
N ARG A 699 9.71 0.12 18.61
CA ARG A 699 8.87 1.27 18.99
C ARG A 699 8.77 1.37 20.49
N PHE A 700 9.04 2.57 20.98
CA PHE A 700 8.87 2.95 22.37
C PHE A 700 7.85 4.07 22.48
N TYR A 701 6.78 3.83 23.22
CA TYR A 701 5.69 4.78 23.43
C TYR A 701 5.87 5.49 24.76
N PHE A 702 5.98 6.82 24.74
CA PHE A 702 5.91 7.61 25.97
C PHE A 702 4.44 7.72 26.41
N THR A 703 3.57 8.05 25.44
CA THR A 703 2.10 8.12 25.54
C THR A 703 1.47 7.62 24.24
N THR A 704 0.14 7.57 24.15
CA THR A 704 -0.56 7.32 22.87
C THR A 704 -0.36 8.44 21.84
N LYS A 705 0.15 9.60 22.27
CA LYS A 705 0.41 10.79 21.44
C LYS A 705 1.88 11.02 21.12
N SER A 706 2.80 10.24 21.69
CA SER A 706 4.24 10.43 21.45
C SER A 706 5.02 9.13 21.49
N ALA A 707 5.88 8.93 20.49
CA ALA A 707 6.63 7.70 20.31
C ALA A 707 8.00 7.94 19.69
N LEU A 708 8.94 7.07 20.04
CA LEU A 708 10.23 6.92 19.38
C LEU A 708 10.22 5.62 18.58
N SER A 709 10.48 5.70 17.29
CA SER A 709 10.56 4.55 16.37
C SER A 709 11.97 4.40 15.84
N LEU A 710 12.48 3.17 15.89
CA LEU A 710 13.75 2.75 15.29
C LEU A 710 13.44 1.85 14.09
N THR A 711 14.03 2.16 12.95
CA THR A 711 14.05 1.28 11.78
C THR A 711 15.49 1.16 11.31
N PHE A 712 16.00 -0.06 11.25
CA PHE A 712 17.33 -0.36 10.78
C PHE A 712 17.26 -1.48 9.74
N ARG A 713 18.05 -1.35 8.67
CA ARG A 713 18.21 -2.36 7.64
C ARG A 713 19.66 -2.36 7.15
N TYR A 714 20.27 -3.53 7.18
CA TYR A 714 21.53 -3.81 6.48
C TYR A 714 21.29 -4.91 5.44
N TYR A 715 21.47 -4.56 4.17
CA TYR A 715 21.34 -5.44 3.01
C TYR A 715 22.70 -5.63 2.37
N TRP A 716 23.15 -6.88 2.32
CA TRP A 716 24.40 -7.29 1.67
C TRP A 716 24.09 -8.36 0.65
N SER A 717 24.51 -8.15 -0.60
CA SER A 717 24.26 -9.08 -1.70
C SER A 717 25.47 -9.25 -2.63
N PRO A 718 26.49 -10.05 -2.24
CA PRO A 718 27.58 -10.37 -3.14
C PRO A 718 27.12 -11.34 -4.24
N VAL A 719 27.71 -11.16 -5.42
CA VAL A 719 27.52 -11.95 -6.63
C VAL A 719 28.91 -12.29 -7.17
N SER A 720 29.20 -13.57 -7.31
CA SER A 720 30.44 -14.06 -7.90
C SER A 720 30.13 -14.73 -9.24
N TYR A 721 30.79 -14.29 -10.30
CA TYR A 721 30.68 -14.90 -11.63
C TYR A 721 31.72 -15.99 -11.80
N ASP A 722 31.35 -17.04 -12.51
CA ASP A 722 32.30 -18.07 -12.96
C ASP A 722 33.18 -17.53 -14.11
N ASP A 723 34.38 -18.08 -14.26
CA ASP A 723 35.34 -17.66 -15.29
C ASP A 723 34.84 -18.00 -16.71
N GLN A 724 33.97 -19.01 -16.83
CA GLN A 724 33.40 -19.42 -18.11
C GLN A 724 32.15 -18.59 -18.47
N PHE A 725 32.28 -17.75 -19.49
CA PHE A 725 31.16 -17.03 -20.10
C PHE A 725 30.57 -17.78 -21.30
N TYR A 726 29.36 -17.40 -21.68
CA TYR A 726 28.62 -18.03 -22.77
C TYR A 726 28.12 -17.00 -23.77
N VAL A 727 27.97 -17.40 -25.02
CA VAL A 727 27.20 -16.64 -26.02
C VAL A 727 25.82 -17.27 -26.20
N LEU A 728 24.81 -16.42 -26.34
CA LEU A 728 23.46 -16.82 -26.69
C LEU A 728 23.40 -17.19 -28.18
N LYS A 729 22.86 -18.36 -28.49
CA LYS A 729 22.57 -18.81 -29.86
C LYS A 729 21.15 -18.40 -30.27
N GLU A 730 20.92 -18.40 -31.59
CA GLU A 730 19.61 -18.19 -32.22
C GLU A 730 18.50 -19.12 -31.70
N ASP A 731 18.83 -20.34 -31.28
CA ASP A 731 17.86 -21.30 -30.72
C ASP A 731 17.58 -21.08 -29.21
N GLY A 732 18.16 -20.02 -28.65
CA GLY A 732 18.07 -19.61 -27.26
C GLY A 732 18.92 -20.43 -26.29
N THR A 733 19.78 -21.31 -26.78
CA THR A 733 20.74 -22.05 -25.95
C THR A 733 22.04 -21.29 -25.77
N LEU A 734 22.81 -21.67 -24.74
CA LEU A 734 24.11 -21.06 -24.43
C LEU A 734 25.25 -21.94 -24.93
N ALA A 735 26.31 -21.33 -25.46
CA ALA A 735 27.55 -22.02 -25.82
C ALA A 735 28.76 -21.32 -25.21
N PRO A 736 29.79 -22.07 -24.75
CA PRO A 736 31.00 -21.50 -24.18
C PRO A 736 31.64 -20.44 -25.11
N ASN A 737 32.13 -19.36 -24.52
CA ASN A 737 32.79 -18.27 -25.21
C ASN A 737 34.10 -17.89 -24.49
N SER A 738 35.05 -17.32 -25.24
CA SER A 738 36.36 -16.89 -24.72
C SER A 738 36.36 -15.47 -24.14
N TYR A 739 35.19 -14.83 -24.00
CA TYR A 739 35.06 -13.53 -23.35
C TYR A 739 35.58 -13.61 -21.92
N THR A 740 36.34 -12.59 -21.53
CA THR A 740 36.88 -12.43 -20.18
C THR A 740 36.46 -11.07 -19.65
N GLY A 741 36.00 -11.01 -18.40
CA GLY A 741 35.69 -9.77 -17.71
C GLY A 741 35.38 -10.06 -16.25
N ASN A 742 35.76 -9.16 -15.35
CA ASN A 742 35.32 -9.25 -13.96
C ASN A 742 33.94 -8.61 -13.84
N HIS A 743 32.95 -9.43 -13.52
CA HIS A 743 31.56 -9.01 -13.32
C HIS A 743 31.08 -9.26 -11.89
N ASP A 744 32.01 -9.56 -10.98
CA ASP A 744 31.71 -9.71 -9.57
C ASP A 744 31.13 -8.41 -9.01
N ILE A 745 30.13 -8.56 -8.15
CA ILE A 745 29.44 -7.44 -7.52
C ILE A 745 29.42 -7.69 -6.02
N ASN A 746 29.76 -6.68 -5.25
CA ASN A 746 29.56 -6.65 -3.82
C ASN A 746 28.70 -5.43 -3.49
N TYR A 747 27.40 -5.65 -3.28
CA TYR A 747 26.42 -4.59 -3.11
C TYR A 747 25.95 -4.49 -1.66
N ASN A 748 26.09 -3.30 -1.08
CA ASN A 748 25.84 -3.02 0.33
C ASN A 748 24.96 -1.79 0.52
N VAL A 749 23.93 -1.93 1.35
CA VAL A 749 23.05 -0.83 1.76
C VAL A 749 22.84 -0.90 3.26
N TRP A 750 23.25 0.14 3.96
CA TRP A 750 23.01 0.36 5.39
C TRP A 750 22.08 1.55 5.56
N ASN A 751 20.95 1.37 6.25
CA ASN A 751 20.01 2.43 6.56
C ASN A 751 19.58 2.34 8.02
N LEU A 752 19.59 3.46 8.72
CA LEU A 752 19.10 3.63 10.07
C LEU A 752 18.25 4.90 10.14
N ASP A 753 17.01 4.76 10.60
CA ASP A 753 16.07 5.85 10.88
C ASP A 753 15.70 5.81 12.37
N LEU A 754 15.86 6.94 13.05
CA LEU A 754 15.36 7.18 14.40
C LEU A 754 14.36 8.34 14.34
N ASN A 755 13.08 8.03 14.52
CA ASN A 755 11.97 8.96 14.35
C ASN A 755 11.24 9.19 15.67
N TYR A 756 11.25 10.43 16.17
CA TYR A 756 10.40 10.88 17.25
C TYR A 756 9.18 11.62 16.69
N SER A 757 7.98 11.12 17.01
CA SER A 757 6.72 11.77 16.65
C SER A 757 5.96 12.21 17.88
N TRP A 758 5.34 13.39 17.81
CA TRP A 758 4.49 13.93 18.86
C TRP A 758 3.26 14.63 18.28
N GLU A 759 2.07 14.14 18.63
CA GLU A 759 0.80 14.81 18.38
C GLU A 759 0.55 15.88 19.45
N LEU A 760 0.72 17.14 19.04
CA LEU A 760 0.60 18.34 19.89
C LEU A 760 -0.86 18.69 20.15
N ALA A 761 -1.70 18.47 19.15
CA ALA A 761 -3.13 18.70 19.13
C ALA A 761 -3.76 17.81 18.04
N PRO A 762 -5.08 17.56 18.04
CA PRO A 762 -5.71 16.75 17.01
C PRO A 762 -5.35 17.22 15.59
N GLY A 763 -4.78 16.33 14.78
CA GLY A 763 -4.30 16.61 13.42
C GLY A 763 -3.00 17.42 13.32
N SER A 764 -2.38 17.82 14.44
CA SER A 764 -1.16 18.63 14.49
C SER A 764 0.02 17.84 15.06
N GLN A 765 1.15 17.80 14.36
CA GLN A 765 2.26 16.93 14.69
C GLN A 765 3.62 17.64 14.60
N LEU A 766 4.51 17.25 15.50
CA LEU A 766 5.95 17.52 15.44
C LEU A 766 6.68 16.20 15.17
N ILE A 767 7.58 16.21 14.19
CA ILE A 767 8.40 15.06 13.80
C ILE A 767 9.86 15.48 13.83
N ALA A 768 10.67 14.77 14.61
CA ALA A 768 12.11 14.90 14.60
C ALA A 768 12.71 13.58 14.11
N LEU A 769 13.51 13.64 13.06
CA LEU A 769 14.05 12.48 12.38
C LEU A 769 15.57 12.58 12.29
N TYR A 770 16.24 11.53 12.70
CA TYR A 770 17.65 11.30 12.41
C TYR A 770 17.79 10.11 11.46
N ARG A 771 18.59 10.28 10.42
CA ARG A 771 18.94 9.22 9.48
C ARG A 771 20.44 9.07 9.36
N ASN A 772 20.84 7.82 9.20
CA ASN A 772 22.18 7.46 8.79
C ASN A 772 22.12 6.42 7.69
N ASN A 773 22.87 6.64 6.62
CA ASN A 773 22.95 5.72 5.50
C ASN A 773 24.37 5.56 4.99
N ILE A 774 24.70 4.35 4.54
CA ILE A 774 25.98 4.04 3.90
C ILE A 774 25.66 3.15 2.70
N PHE A 775 26.27 3.46 1.57
CA PHE A 775 26.15 2.69 0.34
C PHE A 775 27.52 2.31 -0.15
N ASN A 776 27.71 1.05 -0.53
CA ASN A 776 28.90 0.61 -1.23
C ASN A 776 28.53 -0.37 -2.35
N ALA A 777 29.14 -0.20 -3.51
CA ALA A 777 29.08 -1.14 -4.62
C ALA A 777 30.47 -1.26 -5.26
N ASP A 778 31.14 -2.39 -5.04
CA ASP A 778 32.46 -2.71 -5.60
C ASP A 778 32.47 -4.14 -6.19
N ASN A 779 33.65 -4.65 -6.54
CA ASN A 779 33.83 -6.00 -7.12
C ASN A 779 34.41 -7.03 -6.12
N GLN A 780 34.46 -6.71 -4.82
CA GLN A 780 35.04 -7.59 -3.79
C GLN A 780 34.02 -8.63 -3.30
N SER A 781 33.48 -9.45 -4.21
CA SER A 781 32.40 -10.41 -3.91
C SER A 781 32.78 -11.50 -2.88
N GLN A 782 34.09 -11.75 -2.72
CA GLN A 782 34.65 -12.83 -1.92
C GLN A 782 34.82 -12.48 -0.42
N LEU A 783 34.54 -11.24 -0.02
CA LEU A 783 34.73 -10.81 1.37
C LEU A 783 33.86 -11.64 2.34
N GLY A 784 34.45 -11.96 3.50
CA GLY A 784 33.68 -12.46 4.64
C GLY A 784 32.73 -11.40 5.20
N PHE A 785 31.70 -11.80 5.95
CA PHE A 785 30.70 -10.86 6.51
C PHE A 785 31.35 -9.74 7.34
N GLY A 786 32.36 -10.06 8.16
CA GLY A 786 33.07 -9.08 8.98
C GLY A 786 33.97 -8.14 8.18
N GLU A 787 34.72 -8.67 7.21
CA GLU A 787 35.57 -7.89 6.30
C GLU A 787 34.74 -6.95 5.43
N ASN A 788 33.60 -7.43 4.93
CA ASN A 788 32.67 -6.62 4.16
C ASN A 788 32.06 -5.49 5.00
N LEU A 789 31.72 -5.76 6.28
CA LEU A 789 31.28 -4.69 7.18
C LEU A 789 32.38 -3.63 7.40
N GLN A 790 33.64 -4.05 7.51
CA GLN A 790 34.76 -3.11 7.62
C GLN A 790 34.89 -2.26 6.34
N ASN A 791 34.92 -2.89 5.16
CA ASN A 791 34.93 -2.19 3.87
C ASN A 791 33.76 -1.19 3.79
N LEU A 792 32.54 -1.60 4.19
CA LEU A 792 31.38 -0.72 4.19
C LEU A 792 31.57 0.49 5.12
N PHE A 793 32.09 0.31 6.33
CA PHE A 793 32.30 1.41 7.28
C PHE A 793 33.50 2.31 6.94
N GLU A 794 34.33 1.93 5.98
CA GLU A 794 35.37 2.80 5.40
C GLU A 794 34.79 3.77 4.36
N GLN A 795 33.56 3.57 3.89
CA GLN A 795 32.88 4.49 2.98
C GLN A 795 32.33 5.72 3.71
N GLU A 796 32.14 6.80 2.96
CA GLU A 796 31.50 8.02 3.44
C GLU A 796 30.08 7.75 3.96
N MET A 797 29.78 8.32 5.13
CA MET A 797 28.49 8.12 5.80
C MET A 797 27.59 9.34 5.58
N GLY A 798 26.38 9.08 5.09
CA GLY A 798 25.32 10.08 5.05
C GLY A 798 24.68 10.24 6.43
N HIS A 799 24.48 11.50 6.83
CA HIS A 799 23.71 11.86 8.01
C HIS A 799 22.68 12.92 7.66
N ASN A 800 21.41 12.68 8.02
CA ASN A 800 20.35 13.68 7.91
C ASN A 800 19.73 13.91 9.29
N ILE A 801 19.61 15.16 9.70
CA ILE A 801 18.80 15.56 10.85
C ILE A 801 17.72 16.49 10.35
N SER A 802 16.46 16.18 10.65
CA SER A 802 15.36 17.00 10.19
C SER A 802 14.25 17.15 11.24
N LEU A 803 13.61 18.31 11.18
CA LEU A 803 12.50 18.69 12.06
C LEU A 803 11.36 19.22 11.19
N LYS A 804 10.16 18.67 11.37
CA LYS A 804 8.95 19.08 10.67
C LYS A 804 7.82 19.34 11.67
N MET A 805 7.14 20.46 11.49
CA MET A 805 5.94 20.82 12.25
C MET A 805 4.79 21.03 11.28
N ILE A 806 3.66 20.39 11.56
CA ILE A 806 2.39 20.54 10.83
C ILE A 806 1.34 20.96 11.85
N TYR A 807 0.55 21.98 11.54
CA TYR A 807 -0.53 22.43 12.42
C TYR A 807 -1.87 22.41 11.69
N TYR A 808 -2.85 21.69 12.22
CA TYR A 808 -4.17 21.56 11.63
C TYR A 808 -5.11 22.69 12.06
N ILE A 809 -5.80 23.28 11.09
CA ILE A 809 -6.72 24.40 11.28
C ILE A 809 -8.06 24.06 10.61
N ASP A 810 -9.12 23.91 11.41
CA ASP A 810 -10.51 23.81 10.93
C ASP A 810 -11.13 25.21 10.81
N TYR A 811 -11.64 25.53 9.62
CA TYR A 811 -12.33 26.79 9.34
C TYR A 811 -13.51 27.06 10.29
N ASN A 812 -14.25 26.03 10.73
CA ASN A 812 -15.39 26.20 11.62
C ASN A 812 -14.95 26.67 13.02
N ASN A 813 -13.78 26.21 13.49
CA ASN A 813 -13.22 26.63 14.78
C ASN A 813 -12.69 28.07 14.73
N MET A 814 -12.14 28.51 13.59
CA MET A 814 -11.63 29.88 13.42
C MET A 814 -12.72 30.96 13.49
N LYS A 815 -13.97 30.65 13.15
CA LYS A 815 -15.09 31.63 13.22
C LYS A 815 -15.25 32.20 14.64
N GLY A 816 -14.85 31.45 15.67
CA GLY A 816 -14.85 31.90 17.06
C GLY A 816 -13.72 32.86 17.42
N TRP A 817 -12.56 32.77 16.75
CA TRP A 817 -11.37 33.59 17.05
C TRP A 817 -11.55 35.07 16.71
N PHE A 818 -12.38 35.37 15.71
CA PHE A 818 -12.66 36.74 15.27
C PHE A 818 -13.94 37.34 15.88
N LYS A 819 -14.69 36.57 16.68
CA LYS A 819 -15.79 37.14 17.48
C LYS A 819 -15.17 37.83 18.69
N LYS A 820 -15.18 39.17 18.70
CA LYS A 820 -14.98 39.95 19.92
C LYS A 820 -15.92 39.38 20.99
N LYS A 821 -15.38 38.98 22.14
CA LYS A 821 -16.19 38.77 23.35
C LYS A 821 -16.99 40.06 23.57
N ALA A 822 -18.30 39.99 23.37
CA ALA A 822 -19.22 41.07 23.65
C ALA A 822 -19.52 41.09 25.16
#